data_AF-B7AR26-F1
#
_entry.id   AF-B7AR26-F1
#
_cell.length_a   1.000
_cell.length_b   1.000
_cell.length_c   1.000
_cell.angle_alpha   90.00
_cell.angle_beta   90.00
_cell.angle_gamma   90.00
#
_symmetry.space_group_name_H-M   'P 1'
#
loop_
_entity.id
_entity.type
_entity.pdbx_description
1 polymer ?
#
loop_
_entity_poly.entity_id
_entity_poly.type
_entity_poly.pdbx_seq_one_letter_code
_entity_poly.pdbx_strand_id
1 'polypeptide(L)'
;MGKITGNIISTKANTLYAMKNLIKKARIEKMYILKVEDFWRDKERVCQEIRERFEGSRIVVRSSSTQEDSLKYSNAGHYKSILDVDSASLEEIQDSVEQVIASYQEDMESVLGEQVLIQRQATDVCLSGVIFTRDLKGDRPYYLVNYDDRGSTDSVTSGRGGKMLWIAKDIMPKKLPPHWKSLVQAVREVENIIEGIPLDIEFAIDSNNEIILFQVRPLAAGYHETDIKDDHAFFLLKKKVREQYERKVDIITGRTMKLSDMAFWNPSEIIGTNPKTLDYSLYREIITHNAWNSGINKLGYRKLDQDLMYQVGNKPYINLNYSFYSLIPASVSEGLAMRLVDFYQKRLEEDLSAHDKIEFEIAYSSYDFMTEKNSLKMLEYGFTEEERRTLIDAVKEITIDAVNNQDRLIKEDMESLAVLDKCRDKMEQLRRSDAGIYEIAKGILELLNTLETYGTPQFARQARIAFIARSFIRTLSEAGYYSHEETDGFMKSISTVSSAFNDDFEQFSNNKMSSEEFYAKYGHLRSDTYDIRSERYDAMNFRPVSARNKTPKNSKYLDIDLAPLKKALDDNGIDIPEKDFKKFLIKGIEQREYFKFEFTKSLSLVLELIRKIGNIAEVRVEDLSWLSVADIRAIRKDVQSEALKEKWLELAYTRRKQYREYRTLLLPEVILSPLSFDIIPVYEARPNFITSKRIEGEVVMLEDDKDADITGRIVVLTKADPGYEWIFTKNIKGFITKYGGAASHMAIRCAEFDIPAAIGCGEKIYNAVSKMDYLELDCKNGEIKPGIQYNNLHALITQREGVNAYGDPTDILESAYMRFYELMGFIPKPVSNHNRNIEKLFDDKIDLLIVVGGGSLQPECYDRPHNDEIQPHRDITEEKLIRYCIKHGIPIVATCRGMQYINVLFGGRLHYHPKLKIERPRGVDHPVRLVKEDRIIQVNNYHQDVIYEGELAPCFEVLAVDEQNHTIEAYGSEEMKLLALQWHPERKFETAEAQDETRKIIVNFIQSHIR
;
A
#
# COMPACT_ATOMS: atom_id res chain seq x y z
N MET A 1 -47.19 12.31 18.15
CA MET A 1 -47.32 10.95 17.58
C MET A 1 -46.22 10.10 18.18
N GLY A 2 -46.58 8.97 18.79
CA GLY A 2 -45.72 8.23 19.73
C GLY A 2 -44.48 7.60 19.08
N LYS A 3 -43.41 7.51 19.88
CA LYS A 3 -42.12 6.89 19.56
C LYS A 3 -42.30 5.41 19.18
N ILE A 4 -42.07 5.08 17.91
CA ILE A 4 -41.96 3.69 17.42
C ILE A 4 -40.47 3.41 17.15
N THR A 5 -39.62 3.47 18.18
CA THR A 5 -38.16 3.40 17.96
C THR A 5 -37.57 1.99 18.13
N GLY A 6 -38.31 1.04 18.75
CA GLY A 6 -37.77 -0.29 19.08
C GLY A 6 -38.28 -1.49 18.27
N ASN A 7 -39.42 -1.37 17.56
CA ASN A 7 -40.14 -2.52 17.00
C ASN A 7 -40.07 -2.69 15.47
N ILE A 8 -39.35 -1.84 14.74
CA ILE A 8 -39.31 -1.86 13.25
C ILE A 8 -38.17 -2.74 12.71
N ILE A 9 -37.08 -2.89 13.47
CA ILE A 9 -35.89 -3.64 13.04
C ILE A 9 -35.99 -5.08 13.57
N SER A 10 -36.11 -6.06 12.66
CA SER A 10 -35.97 -7.48 12.98
C SER A 10 -35.23 -8.20 11.85
N THR A 11 -35.93 -8.93 10.98
CA THR A 11 -35.36 -9.54 9.77
C THR A 11 -35.47 -8.60 8.57
N LYS A 12 -34.67 -8.85 7.51
CA LYS A 12 -34.74 -8.15 6.21
C LYS A 12 -36.18 -7.95 5.73
N ALA A 13 -36.96 -9.03 5.71
CA ALA A 13 -38.35 -9.01 5.26
C ALA A 13 -39.25 -8.13 6.14
N ASN A 14 -39.17 -8.29 7.45
CA ASN A 14 -40.04 -7.56 8.37
C ASN A 14 -39.74 -6.06 8.38
N THR A 15 -38.46 -5.68 8.31
CA THR A 15 -38.07 -4.27 8.28
C THR A 15 -38.59 -3.57 7.03
N LEU A 16 -38.40 -4.17 5.84
CA LEU A 16 -38.97 -3.63 4.61
C LEU A 16 -40.50 -3.54 4.66
N TYR A 17 -41.16 -4.57 5.18
CA TYR A 17 -42.62 -4.60 5.27
C TYR A 17 -43.18 -3.51 6.19
N ALA A 18 -42.54 -3.30 7.35
CA ALA A 18 -42.92 -2.24 8.28
C ALA A 18 -42.74 -0.84 7.67
N MET A 19 -41.72 -0.66 6.81
CA MET A 19 -41.41 0.61 6.17
C MET A 19 -42.27 0.90 4.94
N LYS A 20 -42.79 -0.12 4.26
CA LYS A 20 -43.51 0.00 2.96
C LYS A 20 -44.64 1.04 2.95
N ASN A 21 -45.35 1.20 4.06
CA ASN A 21 -46.46 2.15 4.17
C ASN A 21 -46.05 3.50 4.81
N LEU A 22 -44.81 3.63 5.26
CA LEU A 22 -44.29 4.82 5.94
C LEU A 22 -43.45 5.71 5.01
N ILE A 23 -42.72 5.11 4.07
CA ILE A 23 -41.84 5.80 3.11
C ILE A 23 -42.66 6.39 1.96
N LYS A 24 -42.32 7.62 1.54
CA LYS A 24 -42.89 8.33 0.38
C LYS A 24 -41.85 8.78 -0.63
N LYS A 25 -40.56 8.75 -0.28
CA LYS A 25 -39.44 9.21 -1.11
C LYS A 25 -38.66 8.08 -1.78
N ALA A 26 -38.99 6.84 -1.45
CA ALA A 26 -38.54 5.64 -2.13
C ALA A 26 -39.70 4.65 -2.26
N ARG A 27 -39.55 3.67 -3.15
CA ARG A 27 -40.46 2.54 -3.28
C ARG A 27 -39.80 1.26 -2.80
N ILE A 28 -40.62 0.36 -2.28
CA ILE A 28 -40.24 -1.03 -1.99
C ILE A 28 -41.03 -1.88 -2.98
N GLU A 29 -40.33 -2.76 -3.70
CA GLU A 29 -40.94 -3.63 -4.69
C GLU A 29 -42.05 -4.52 -4.09
N LYS A 30 -42.96 -4.99 -4.95
CA LYS A 30 -44.01 -5.95 -4.53
C LYS A 30 -43.32 -7.11 -3.82
N MET A 31 -43.77 -7.46 -2.62
CA MET A 31 -43.11 -8.43 -1.75
C MET A 31 -44.09 -9.44 -1.14
N TYR A 32 -43.58 -10.62 -0.84
CA TYR A 32 -44.22 -11.70 -0.10
C TYR A 32 -43.21 -12.30 0.88
N ILE A 33 -43.63 -12.45 2.13
CA ILE A 33 -42.81 -13.04 3.20
C ILE A 33 -43.31 -14.47 3.40
N LEU A 34 -42.46 -15.43 3.05
CA LEU A 34 -42.74 -16.85 3.22
C LEU A 34 -42.06 -17.33 4.50
N LYS A 35 -42.80 -17.99 5.39
CA LYS A 35 -42.19 -18.75 6.48
C LYS A 35 -41.79 -20.14 6.00
N VAL A 36 -40.64 -20.61 6.45
CA VAL A 36 -40.12 -21.93 6.08
C VAL A 36 -41.07 -23.06 6.53
N GLU A 37 -41.69 -22.94 7.71
CA GLU A 37 -42.71 -23.89 8.18
C GLU A 37 -43.90 -24.06 7.22
N ASP A 38 -44.36 -22.97 6.59
CA ASP A 38 -45.52 -22.99 5.70
C ASP A 38 -45.16 -23.63 4.35
N PHE A 39 -43.94 -23.41 3.87
CA PHE A 39 -43.43 -24.02 2.64
C PHE A 39 -43.33 -25.54 2.77
N TRP A 40 -42.77 -26.06 3.86
CA TRP A 40 -42.67 -27.50 4.08
C TRP A 40 -44.01 -28.16 4.39
N ARG A 41 -44.98 -27.40 4.93
CA ARG A 41 -46.33 -27.91 5.15
C ARG A 41 -47.08 -28.15 3.83
N ASP A 42 -46.95 -27.25 2.86
CA ASP A 42 -47.67 -27.34 1.58
C ASP A 42 -46.95 -26.56 0.45
N LYS A 43 -45.99 -27.22 -0.21
CA LYS A 43 -45.16 -26.62 -1.26
C LYS A 43 -45.96 -26.16 -2.47
N GLU A 44 -46.87 -27.01 -2.96
CA GLU A 44 -47.66 -26.72 -4.17
C GLU A 44 -48.52 -25.49 -3.98
N ARG A 45 -49.23 -25.40 -2.83
CA ARG A 45 -50.06 -24.24 -2.52
C ARG A 45 -49.24 -22.96 -2.44
N VAL A 46 -48.11 -22.98 -1.74
CA VAL A 46 -47.24 -21.78 -1.61
C VAL A 46 -46.71 -21.34 -2.96
N CYS A 47 -46.26 -22.26 -3.82
CA CYS A 47 -45.77 -21.91 -5.16
C CYS A 47 -46.89 -21.33 -6.03
N GLN A 48 -48.12 -21.86 -5.93
CA GLN A 48 -49.28 -21.26 -6.61
C GLN A 48 -49.62 -19.86 -6.07
N GLU A 49 -49.59 -19.66 -4.74
CA GLU A 49 -49.79 -18.34 -4.14
C GLU A 49 -48.75 -17.32 -4.63
N ILE A 50 -47.48 -17.72 -4.75
CA ILE A 50 -46.41 -16.87 -5.32
C ILE A 50 -46.72 -16.54 -6.78
N ARG A 51 -47.02 -17.55 -7.62
CA ARG A 51 -47.37 -17.33 -9.04
C ARG A 51 -48.54 -16.37 -9.22
N GLU A 52 -49.63 -16.60 -8.49
CA GLU A 52 -50.82 -15.74 -8.54
C GLU A 52 -50.52 -14.31 -8.10
N ARG A 53 -49.66 -14.16 -7.08
CA ARG A 53 -49.30 -12.85 -6.53
C ARG A 53 -48.33 -12.09 -7.42
N PHE A 54 -47.50 -12.75 -8.22
CA PHE A 54 -46.49 -12.08 -9.07
C PHE A 54 -46.82 -12.11 -10.57
N GLU A 55 -47.89 -12.80 -10.98
CA GLU A 55 -48.54 -12.69 -12.29
C GLU A 55 -47.59 -12.89 -13.49
N GLY A 56 -46.58 -13.76 -13.36
CA GLY A 56 -45.60 -14.03 -14.43
C GLY A 56 -44.50 -12.97 -14.59
N SER A 57 -44.32 -12.09 -13.59
CA SER A 57 -43.15 -11.22 -13.53
C SER A 57 -41.89 -11.96 -13.08
N ARG A 58 -40.71 -11.41 -13.40
CA ARG A 58 -39.44 -11.86 -12.81
C ARG A 58 -39.38 -11.49 -11.34
N ILE A 59 -39.01 -12.44 -10.49
CA ILE A 59 -38.91 -12.27 -9.04
C ILE A 59 -37.49 -12.59 -8.57
N VAL A 60 -37.18 -12.08 -7.39
CA VAL A 60 -35.98 -12.39 -6.62
C VAL A 60 -36.38 -13.12 -5.36
N VAL A 61 -35.73 -14.26 -5.10
CA VAL A 61 -35.91 -15.07 -3.89
C VAL A 61 -34.70 -14.86 -3.00
N ARG A 62 -34.88 -14.12 -1.90
CA ARG A 62 -33.79 -13.68 -1.02
C ARG A 62 -33.91 -14.33 0.35
N SER A 63 -32.75 -14.56 0.96
CA SER A 63 -32.68 -14.91 2.36
C SER A 63 -33.20 -13.78 3.27
N SER A 64 -33.84 -14.16 4.37
CA SER A 64 -34.30 -13.26 5.42
C SER A 64 -34.28 -13.98 6.76
N SER A 65 -33.10 -14.13 7.32
CA SER A 65 -32.89 -14.88 8.55
C SER A 65 -32.64 -14.01 9.79
N THR A 66 -32.98 -14.53 10.97
CA THR A 66 -32.64 -13.92 12.28
C THR A 66 -31.16 -13.96 12.62
N GLN A 67 -30.39 -14.89 12.04
CA GLN A 67 -28.92 -14.94 12.16
C GLN A 67 -28.20 -14.17 11.05
N GLU A 68 -28.92 -13.73 10.02
CA GLU A 68 -28.38 -12.88 8.95
C GLU A 68 -28.39 -11.41 9.37
N ASP A 69 -29.58 -10.89 9.73
CA ASP A 69 -29.77 -9.52 10.17
C ASP A 69 -30.47 -9.47 11.54
N SER A 70 -29.83 -8.82 12.51
CA SER A 70 -30.44 -8.48 13.79
C SER A 70 -29.86 -7.17 14.36
N LEU A 71 -30.40 -6.71 15.49
CA LEU A 71 -29.82 -5.58 16.24
C LEU A 71 -28.38 -5.86 16.76
N LYS A 72 -27.97 -7.13 16.85
CA LYS A 72 -26.68 -7.54 17.44
C LYS A 72 -25.69 -8.16 16.45
N TYR A 73 -26.16 -8.64 15.31
CA TYR A 73 -25.37 -9.39 14.34
C TYR A 73 -25.75 -8.95 12.92
N SER A 74 -24.77 -8.87 12.02
CA SER A 74 -24.95 -8.55 10.60
C SER A 74 -23.99 -9.42 9.78
N ASN A 75 -24.51 -10.48 9.16
CA ASN A 75 -23.77 -11.41 8.31
C ASN A 75 -24.22 -11.24 6.85
N ALA A 76 -23.78 -10.14 6.22
CA ALA A 76 -24.16 -9.78 4.86
C ALA A 76 -23.69 -10.82 3.84
N GLY A 77 -24.58 -11.23 2.92
CA GLY A 77 -24.26 -12.18 1.85
C GLY A 77 -23.99 -13.61 2.32
N HIS A 78 -24.29 -13.93 3.59
CA HIS A 78 -24.05 -15.23 4.20
C HIS A 78 -24.93 -16.34 3.60
N TYR A 79 -26.18 -16.02 3.28
CA TYR A 79 -27.15 -16.95 2.70
C TYR A 79 -27.48 -16.62 1.25
N LYS A 80 -27.96 -17.61 0.50
CA LYS A 80 -28.21 -17.46 -0.94
C LYS A 80 -29.33 -16.47 -1.25
N SER A 81 -29.19 -15.77 -2.37
CA SER A 81 -30.25 -15.03 -3.03
C SER A 81 -30.25 -15.41 -4.51
N ILE A 82 -31.40 -15.79 -5.04
CA ILE A 82 -31.57 -16.21 -6.44
C ILE A 82 -32.31 -15.11 -7.20
N LEU A 83 -31.66 -14.56 -8.23
CA LEU A 83 -32.24 -13.57 -9.13
C LEU A 83 -32.92 -14.23 -10.34
N ASP A 84 -33.72 -13.44 -11.06
CA ASP A 84 -34.29 -13.74 -12.39
C ASP A 84 -35.19 -14.97 -12.46
N VAL A 85 -35.89 -15.28 -11.36
CA VAL A 85 -36.81 -16.41 -11.28
C VAL A 85 -38.10 -16.07 -12.01
N ASP A 86 -38.56 -16.92 -12.93
CA ASP A 86 -39.85 -16.73 -13.59
C ASP A 86 -40.99 -17.14 -12.64
N SER A 87 -41.80 -16.17 -12.19
CA SER A 87 -42.95 -16.49 -11.34
C SER A 87 -44.07 -17.27 -12.04
N ALA A 88 -44.05 -17.40 -13.37
CA ALA A 88 -44.95 -18.30 -14.09
C ALA A 88 -44.57 -19.78 -13.95
N SER A 89 -43.30 -20.07 -13.68
CA SER A 89 -42.75 -21.42 -13.53
C SER A 89 -42.79 -21.87 -12.06
N LEU A 90 -43.69 -22.80 -11.75
CA LEU A 90 -43.77 -23.37 -10.39
C LEU A 90 -42.50 -24.12 -10.00
N GLU A 91 -41.84 -24.75 -10.98
CA GLU A 91 -40.57 -25.46 -10.79
C GLU A 91 -39.45 -24.49 -10.41
N GLU A 92 -39.27 -23.38 -11.15
CA GLU A 92 -38.24 -22.38 -10.82
C GLU A 92 -38.48 -21.72 -9.45
N ILE A 93 -39.74 -21.43 -9.10
CA ILE A 93 -40.08 -20.91 -7.76
C ILE A 93 -39.66 -21.90 -6.69
N GLN A 94 -40.07 -23.17 -6.83
CA GLN A 94 -39.80 -24.20 -5.84
C GLN A 94 -38.29 -24.40 -5.66
N ASP A 95 -37.56 -24.59 -6.76
CA ASP A 95 -36.12 -24.81 -6.75
C ASP A 95 -35.37 -23.64 -6.11
N SER A 96 -35.77 -22.40 -6.42
CA SER A 96 -35.14 -21.21 -5.87
C SER A 96 -35.39 -21.07 -4.37
N VAL A 97 -36.61 -21.33 -3.90
CA VAL A 97 -36.95 -21.30 -2.47
C VAL A 97 -36.22 -22.41 -1.71
N GLU A 98 -36.17 -23.62 -2.26
CA GLU A 98 -35.44 -24.74 -1.67
C GLU A 98 -33.95 -24.45 -1.56
N GLN A 99 -33.33 -23.86 -2.58
CA GLN A 99 -31.92 -23.47 -2.55
C GLN A 99 -31.61 -22.41 -1.48
N VAL A 100 -32.50 -21.44 -1.27
CA VAL A 100 -32.33 -20.44 -0.21
C VAL A 100 -32.49 -21.09 1.16
N ILE A 101 -33.50 -21.95 1.35
CA ILE A 101 -33.70 -22.68 2.61
C ILE A 101 -32.51 -23.59 2.94
N ALA A 102 -31.98 -24.30 1.94
CA ALA A 102 -30.82 -25.17 2.10
C ALA A 102 -29.61 -24.40 2.62
N SER A 103 -29.41 -23.14 2.17
CA SER A 103 -28.31 -22.31 2.66
C SER A 103 -28.42 -22.00 4.17
N TYR A 104 -29.61 -22.02 4.78
CA TYR A 104 -29.75 -21.86 6.24
C TYR A 104 -29.32 -23.09 7.03
N GLN A 105 -29.45 -24.28 6.43
CA GLN A 105 -29.18 -25.56 7.10
C GLN A 105 -27.68 -25.81 7.31
N GLU A 106 -26.83 -25.03 6.64
CA GLU A 106 -25.38 -25.05 6.84
C GLU A 106 -25.00 -24.59 8.26
N ASP A 107 -25.78 -23.68 8.85
CA ASP A 107 -25.46 -23.02 10.12
C ASP A 107 -26.50 -23.23 11.24
N MET A 108 -27.65 -23.85 10.92
CA MET A 108 -28.78 -23.97 11.85
C MET A 108 -29.29 -25.41 11.99
N GLU A 109 -29.40 -25.89 13.24
CA GLU A 109 -30.06 -27.17 13.53
C GLU A 109 -31.56 -27.16 13.18
N SER A 110 -32.22 -25.99 13.24
CA SER A 110 -33.64 -25.85 12.91
C SER A 110 -33.91 -24.55 12.16
N VAL A 111 -34.41 -24.68 10.93
CA VAL A 111 -34.72 -23.56 10.02
C VAL A 111 -36.21 -23.22 9.93
N LEU A 112 -37.08 -23.97 10.61
CA LEU A 112 -38.55 -23.84 10.46
C LEU A 112 -39.09 -22.44 10.84
N GLY A 113 -38.43 -21.76 11.78
CA GLY A 113 -38.79 -20.41 12.21
C GLY A 113 -38.30 -19.28 11.31
N GLU A 114 -37.48 -19.60 10.30
CA GLU A 114 -36.86 -18.61 9.42
C GLU A 114 -37.80 -18.19 8.28
N GLN A 115 -37.42 -17.11 7.57
CA GLN A 115 -38.22 -16.52 6.51
C GLN A 115 -37.45 -16.50 5.19
N VAL A 116 -38.20 -16.57 4.08
CA VAL A 116 -37.72 -16.30 2.72
C VAL A 116 -38.46 -15.08 2.19
N LEU A 117 -37.72 -14.11 1.68
CA LEU A 117 -38.26 -12.89 1.11
C LEU A 117 -38.38 -13.04 -0.40
N ILE A 118 -39.59 -12.99 -0.94
CA ILE A 118 -39.82 -12.94 -2.38
C ILE A 118 -40.21 -11.52 -2.78
N GLN A 119 -39.47 -10.94 -3.73
CA GLN A 119 -39.71 -9.58 -4.25
C GLN A 119 -39.80 -9.58 -5.77
N ARG A 120 -40.58 -8.66 -6.34
CA ARG A 120 -40.50 -8.38 -7.78
C ARG A 120 -39.10 -7.86 -8.10
N GLN A 121 -38.50 -8.38 -9.16
CA GLN A 121 -37.19 -7.92 -9.60
C GLN A 121 -37.28 -6.48 -10.13
N ALA A 122 -36.40 -5.61 -9.64
CA ALA A 122 -36.29 -4.26 -10.15
C ALA A 122 -35.77 -4.30 -11.60
N THR A 123 -36.48 -3.61 -12.49
CA THR A 123 -36.10 -3.41 -13.89
C THR A 123 -35.67 -1.96 -14.09
N ASP A 124 -34.91 -1.68 -15.16
CA ASP A 124 -34.48 -0.31 -15.51
C ASP A 124 -33.59 0.36 -14.44
N VAL A 125 -32.75 -0.45 -13.78
CA VAL A 125 -31.78 0.05 -12.79
C VAL A 125 -30.60 0.69 -13.50
N CYS A 126 -30.42 1.99 -13.30
CA CYS A 126 -29.26 2.73 -13.80
C CYS A 126 -28.09 2.66 -12.81
N LEU A 127 -28.38 2.67 -11.52
CA LEU A 127 -27.39 2.69 -10.46
C LEU A 127 -27.88 1.83 -9.29
N SER A 128 -27.01 1.02 -8.73
CA SER A 128 -27.29 0.27 -7.51
C SER A 128 -26.16 0.44 -6.51
N GLY A 129 -26.42 0.19 -5.24
CA GLY A 129 -25.37 0.27 -4.26
C GLY A 129 -25.83 0.14 -2.82
N VAL A 130 -24.89 0.46 -1.94
CA VAL A 130 -25.03 0.44 -0.49
C VAL A 130 -24.68 1.83 0.03
N ILE A 131 -25.53 2.39 0.90
CA ILE A 131 -25.26 3.65 1.59
C ILE A 131 -25.22 3.44 3.10
N PHE A 132 -24.06 3.73 3.69
CA PHE A 132 -23.92 3.82 5.13
C PHE A 132 -24.23 5.23 5.59
N THR A 133 -25.04 5.38 6.64
CA THR A 133 -25.44 6.69 7.14
C THR A 133 -24.45 7.31 8.12
N ARG A 134 -23.30 6.69 8.40
CA ARG A 134 -22.24 7.30 9.21
C ARG A 134 -20.89 6.68 8.89
N ASP A 135 -19.82 7.47 8.99
CA ASP A 135 -18.44 6.97 8.92
C ASP A 135 -18.10 6.23 10.23
N LEU A 136 -17.98 4.89 10.18
CA LEU A 136 -17.62 4.08 11.35
C LEU A 136 -16.20 4.34 11.86
N LYS A 137 -15.25 4.68 10.97
CA LYS A 137 -13.85 4.86 11.35
C LYS A 137 -13.63 6.19 12.06
N GLY A 138 -14.22 7.26 11.55
CA GLY A 138 -14.03 8.62 12.05
C GLY A 138 -15.12 9.13 12.99
N ASP A 139 -16.25 8.42 13.07
CA ASP A 139 -17.50 8.89 13.66
C ASP A 139 -17.92 10.25 13.07
N ARG A 140 -17.92 10.34 11.73
CA ARG A 140 -18.19 11.59 10.99
C ARG A 140 -19.60 11.59 10.40
N PRO A 141 -20.31 12.73 10.39
CA PRO A 141 -21.66 12.83 9.86
C PRO A 141 -21.67 12.98 8.32
N TYR A 142 -21.19 11.93 7.65
CA TYR A 142 -21.27 11.75 6.20
C TYR A 142 -22.01 10.45 5.88
N TYR A 143 -22.74 10.47 4.77
CA TYR A 143 -23.14 9.24 4.08
C TYR A 143 -21.96 8.71 3.28
N LEU A 144 -21.66 7.42 3.39
CA LEU A 144 -20.73 6.72 2.48
C LEU A 144 -21.54 5.90 1.49
N VAL A 145 -21.47 6.24 0.21
CA VAL A 145 -22.14 5.52 -0.87
C VAL A 145 -21.12 4.67 -1.62
N ASN A 146 -21.32 3.37 -1.64
CA ASN A 146 -20.65 2.43 -2.53
C ASN A 146 -21.63 2.08 -3.65
N TYR A 147 -21.28 2.28 -4.92
CA TYR A 147 -22.22 2.10 -6.02
C TYR A 147 -21.59 1.59 -7.31
N ASP A 148 -22.43 1.02 -8.17
CA ASP A 148 -22.13 0.65 -9.56
C ASP A 148 -23.12 1.37 -10.48
N ASP A 149 -22.60 1.97 -11.55
CA ASP A 149 -23.35 2.68 -12.58
C ASP A 149 -23.47 1.91 -13.91
N ARG A 150 -23.16 0.60 -13.90
CA ARG A 150 -23.31 -0.32 -15.04
C ARG A 150 -24.62 -1.11 -15.04
N GLY A 151 -25.55 -0.79 -14.14
CA GLY A 151 -26.88 -1.39 -14.06
C GLY A 151 -26.97 -2.79 -13.45
N SER A 152 -25.87 -3.36 -12.93
CA SER A 152 -25.93 -4.58 -12.12
C SER A 152 -26.42 -4.27 -10.70
N THR A 153 -27.30 -5.10 -10.12
CA THR A 153 -27.76 -4.96 -8.72
C THR A 153 -26.91 -5.72 -7.70
N ASP A 154 -25.99 -6.58 -8.16
CA ASP A 154 -25.29 -7.56 -7.30
C ASP A 154 -23.78 -7.33 -7.20
N SER A 155 -23.22 -6.45 -8.04
CA SER A 155 -21.78 -6.19 -8.10
C SER A 155 -21.24 -5.58 -6.81
N VAL A 156 -21.99 -4.65 -6.20
CA VAL A 156 -21.58 -3.95 -4.97
C VAL A 156 -21.79 -4.81 -3.72
N THR A 157 -22.88 -5.59 -3.66
CA THR A 157 -23.22 -6.45 -2.51
C THR A 157 -22.34 -7.70 -2.42
N SER A 158 -21.76 -8.15 -3.54
CA SER A 158 -20.76 -9.22 -3.58
C SER A 158 -19.32 -8.76 -3.27
N GLY A 159 -19.11 -7.48 -2.96
CA GLY A 159 -17.80 -6.91 -2.62
C GLY A 159 -16.83 -6.77 -3.81
N ARG A 160 -17.28 -7.01 -5.04
CA ARG A 160 -16.45 -6.96 -6.25
C ARG A 160 -16.52 -5.59 -6.92
N GLY A 161 -15.65 -4.69 -6.49
CA GLY A 161 -15.50 -3.39 -7.16
C GLY A 161 -16.70 -2.45 -6.97
N GLY A 162 -16.57 -1.22 -7.46
CA GLY A 162 -17.57 -0.16 -7.29
C GLY A 162 -16.91 1.19 -6.99
N LYS A 163 -17.61 2.26 -7.34
CA LYS A 163 -17.22 3.64 -7.05
C LYS A 163 -17.65 3.99 -5.62
N MET A 164 -16.88 4.85 -4.97
CA MET A 164 -17.15 5.29 -3.60
C MET A 164 -17.33 6.81 -3.55
N LEU A 165 -18.27 7.27 -2.74
CA LEU A 165 -18.64 8.68 -2.64
C LEU A 165 -19.08 9.04 -1.22
N TRP A 166 -18.46 10.03 -0.62
CA TRP A 166 -18.93 10.63 0.63
C TRP A 166 -19.85 11.81 0.35
N ILE A 167 -21.00 11.86 1.04
CA ILE A 167 -21.95 12.97 0.97
C ILE A 167 -22.20 13.51 2.38
N ALA A 168 -21.91 14.79 2.64
CA ALA A 168 -22.09 15.39 3.96
C ALA A 168 -23.57 15.45 4.35
N LYS A 169 -23.90 15.13 5.61
CA LYS A 169 -25.30 15.09 6.07
C LYS A 169 -25.99 16.46 6.08
N ASP A 170 -25.27 17.56 6.21
CA ASP A 170 -25.78 18.93 6.21
C ASP A 170 -25.97 19.54 4.80
N ILE A 171 -25.64 18.80 3.72
CA ILE A 171 -25.81 19.32 2.36
C ILE A 171 -27.28 19.67 2.07
N MET A 172 -27.53 20.80 1.41
CA MET A 172 -28.87 21.10 0.91
C MET A 172 -29.16 20.25 -0.33
N PRO A 173 -30.26 19.47 -0.40
CA PRO A 173 -30.53 18.56 -1.52
C PRO A 173 -30.55 19.23 -2.90
N LYS A 174 -30.87 20.53 -2.97
CA LYS A 174 -30.83 21.31 -4.21
C LYS A 174 -29.44 21.48 -4.84
N LYS A 175 -28.37 21.23 -4.07
CA LYS A 175 -26.97 21.28 -4.55
C LYS A 175 -26.49 19.95 -5.10
N LEU A 176 -27.24 18.87 -4.91
CA LEU A 176 -26.91 17.54 -5.38
C LEU A 176 -27.41 17.34 -6.83
N PRO A 177 -26.69 16.56 -7.65
CA PRO A 177 -27.24 16.00 -8.89
C PRO A 177 -28.56 15.23 -8.65
N PRO A 178 -29.43 15.09 -9.67
CA PRO A 178 -30.79 14.56 -9.50
C PRO A 178 -30.87 13.22 -8.77
N HIS A 179 -30.05 12.23 -9.16
CA HIS A 179 -30.04 10.90 -8.55
C HIS A 179 -29.59 10.93 -7.08
N TRP A 180 -28.50 11.64 -6.78
CA TRP A 180 -28.01 11.80 -5.40
C TRP A 180 -28.99 12.58 -4.52
N LYS A 181 -29.67 13.57 -5.09
CA LYS A 181 -30.72 14.32 -4.40
C LYS A 181 -31.85 13.39 -3.97
N SER A 182 -32.37 12.57 -4.88
CA SER A 182 -33.43 11.60 -4.59
C SER A 182 -32.99 10.61 -3.51
N LEU A 183 -31.76 10.07 -3.62
CA LEU A 183 -31.22 9.12 -2.66
C LEU A 183 -31.11 9.73 -1.25
N VAL A 184 -30.50 10.90 -1.12
CA VAL A 184 -30.35 11.58 0.18
C VAL A 184 -31.72 11.93 0.78
N GLN A 185 -32.72 12.28 -0.04
CA GLN A 185 -34.07 12.54 0.46
C GLN A 185 -34.75 11.27 0.99
N ALA A 186 -34.58 10.14 0.29
CA ALA A 186 -35.07 8.84 0.75
C ALA A 186 -34.37 8.40 2.04
N VAL A 187 -33.04 8.47 2.09
CA VAL A 187 -32.25 8.07 3.26
C VAL A 187 -32.58 8.91 4.49
N ARG A 188 -32.77 10.23 4.33
CA ARG A 188 -33.22 11.10 5.45
C ARG A 188 -34.62 10.75 5.93
N GLU A 189 -35.54 10.33 5.05
CA GLU A 189 -36.86 9.84 5.46
C GLU A 189 -36.73 8.55 6.26
N VAL A 190 -35.85 7.64 5.84
CA VAL A 190 -35.54 6.40 6.55
C VAL A 190 -34.92 6.67 7.93
N GLU A 191 -33.94 7.57 8.05
CA GLU A 191 -33.35 7.96 9.35
C GLU A 191 -34.37 8.65 10.29
N ASN A 192 -35.36 9.36 9.75
CA ASN A 192 -36.45 9.93 10.57
C ASN A 192 -37.46 8.87 11.05
N ILE A 193 -37.59 7.75 10.33
CA ILE A 193 -38.41 6.61 10.77
C ILE A 193 -37.64 5.78 11.81
N ILE A 194 -36.34 5.55 11.57
CA ILE A 194 -35.44 4.78 12.44
C ILE A 194 -34.44 5.75 13.11
N GLU A 195 -34.92 6.47 14.11
CA GLU A 195 -34.13 7.52 14.78
C GLU A 195 -33.03 6.95 15.69
N GLY A 196 -31.87 7.62 15.70
CA GLY A 196 -30.81 7.40 16.68
C GLY A 196 -29.88 6.22 16.41
N ILE A 197 -30.03 5.54 15.27
CA ILE A 197 -29.23 4.37 14.88
C ILE A 197 -28.58 4.64 13.52
N PRO A 198 -27.25 4.57 13.38
CA PRO A 198 -26.60 4.57 12.07
C PRO A 198 -27.06 3.35 11.24
N LEU A 199 -27.33 3.56 9.96
CA LEU A 199 -27.94 2.55 9.09
C LEU A 199 -27.01 2.15 7.95
N ASP A 200 -27.24 0.94 7.47
CA ASP A 200 -26.75 0.37 6.23
C ASP A 200 -27.96 0.08 5.34
N ILE A 201 -27.96 0.65 4.12
CA ILE A 201 -29.12 0.64 3.23
C ILE A 201 -28.69 0.19 1.83
N GLU A 202 -29.26 -0.93 1.36
CA GLU A 202 -29.14 -1.36 -0.03
C GLU A 202 -30.22 -0.67 -0.88
N PHE A 203 -29.81 -0.10 -2.01
CA PHE A 203 -30.69 0.67 -2.88
C PHE A 203 -30.40 0.46 -4.37
N ALA A 204 -31.38 0.83 -5.19
CA ALA A 204 -31.23 1.10 -6.61
C ALA A 204 -31.88 2.42 -7.01
N ILE A 205 -31.46 2.96 -8.14
CA ILE A 205 -31.99 4.17 -8.78
C ILE A 205 -32.34 3.82 -10.21
N ASP A 206 -33.58 4.08 -10.60
CA ASP A 206 -34.05 3.86 -11.98
C ASP A 206 -33.79 5.05 -12.92
N SER A 207 -34.15 4.93 -14.20
CA SER A 207 -33.93 6.01 -15.19
C SER A 207 -34.68 7.31 -14.87
N ASN A 208 -35.70 7.25 -14.02
CA ASN A 208 -36.50 8.41 -13.59
C ASN A 208 -35.96 9.03 -12.29
N ASN A 209 -34.85 8.53 -11.76
CA ASN A 209 -34.29 8.89 -10.45
C ASN A 209 -35.21 8.53 -9.26
N GLU A 210 -36.09 7.53 -9.42
CA GLU A 210 -36.81 6.96 -8.28
C GLU A 210 -35.91 6.00 -7.50
N ILE A 211 -36.01 6.06 -6.18
CA ILE A 211 -35.21 5.22 -5.29
C ILE A 211 -35.98 3.95 -4.98
N ILE A 212 -35.34 2.80 -5.16
CA ILE A 212 -35.84 1.48 -4.79
C ILE A 212 -35.01 1.02 -3.59
N LEU A 213 -35.67 0.64 -2.50
CA LEU A 213 -34.99 0.10 -1.32
C LEU A 213 -35.04 -1.43 -1.34
N PHE A 214 -33.87 -2.04 -1.23
CA PHE A 214 -33.71 -3.49 -1.21
C PHE A 214 -33.49 -4.03 0.19
N GLN A 215 -32.90 -3.23 1.10
CA GLN A 215 -32.65 -3.61 2.48
C GLN A 215 -32.36 -2.36 3.32
N VAL A 216 -32.75 -2.38 4.60
CA VAL A 216 -32.39 -1.38 5.59
C VAL A 216 -32.04 -2.12 6.87
N ARG A 217 -30.84 -1.91 7.41
CA ARG A 217 -30.40 -2.56 8.64
C ARG A 217 -29.56 -1.61 9.52
N PRO A 218 -29.47 -1.86 10.84
CA PRO A 218 -28.52 -1.17 11.70
C PRO A 218 -27.09 -1.44 11.26
N LEU A 219 -26.26 -0.41 11.37
CA LEU A 219 -24.82 -0.50 11.20
C LEU A 219 -24.21 -1.00 12.53
N ALA A 220 -24.24 -2.31 12.82
CA ALA A 220 -23.90 -2.85 14.14
C ALA A 220 -22.90 -4.03 14.13
N ALA A 221 -21.65 -3.72 14.46
CA ALA A 221 -20.69 -4.54 15.21
C ALA A 221 -19.51 -3.62 15.63
N GLY A 222 -19.66 -2.87 16.73
CA GLY A 222 -18.60 -1.99 17.27
C GLY A 222 -19.03 -0.57 17.65
N TYR A 223 -20.28 -0.16 17.39
CA TYR A 223 -20.83 1.09 17.91
C TYR A 223 -21.19 0.88 19.40
N HIS A 224 -20.17 0.88 20.26
CA HIS A 224 -20.39 1.12 21.69
C HIS A 224 -21.01 2.51 21.83
N GLU A 225 -21.88 2.71 22.82
CA GLU A 225 -22.38 4.01 23.25
C GLU A 225 -21.20 4.90 23.71
N THR A 226 -20.38 5.38 22.77
CA THR A 226 -19.46 6.48 22.99
C THR A 226 -20.25 7.76 22.74
N ASP A 227 -20.06 8.75 23.61
CA ASP A 227 -20.67 10.09 23.53
C ASP A 227 -20.86 10.52 22.07
N ILE A 228 -22.12 10.62 21.63
CA ILE A 228 -22.45 11.09 20.27
C ILE A 228 -21.72 12.42 20.09
N LYS A 229 -20.71 12.45 19.20
CA LYS A 229 -20.01 13.68 18.89
C LYS A 229 -21.02 14.71 18.39
N ASP A 230 -20.86 15.95 18.83
CA ASP A 230 -21.71 17.07 18.43
C ASP A 230 -21.59 17.32 16.92
N ASP A 231 -22.50 16.73 16.14
CA ASP A 231 -22.62 16.92 14.70
C ASP A 231 -22.75 18.42 14.34
N HIS A 232 -23.40 19.23 15.19
CA HIS A 232 -23.52 20.67 14.96
C HIS A 232 -22.17 21.38 15.08
N ALA A 233 -21.35 21.06 16.08
CA ALA A 233 -19.98 21.56 16.18
C ALA A 233 -19.13 21.14 14.96
N PHE A 234 -19.29 19.90 14.48
CA PHE A 234 -18.62 19.41 13.28
C PHE A 234 -18.98 20.24 12.03
N PHE A 235 -20.27 20.49 11.79
CA PHE A 235 -20.71 21.26 10.64
C PHE A 235 -20.31 22.74 10.72
N LEU A 236 -20.30 23.33 11.92
CA LEU A 236 -19.78 24.69 12.11
C LEU A 236 -18.29 24.77 11.75
N LEU A 237 -17.49 23.77 12.16
CA LEU A 237 -16.08 23.68 11.82
C LEU A 237 -15.88 23.52 10.31
N LYS A 238 -16.64 22.61 9.67
CA LYS A 238 -16.60 22.40 8.22
C LYS A 238 -16.95 23.69 7.47
N LYS A 239 -18.01 24.39 7.89
CA LYS A 239 -18.43 25.67 7.32
C LYS A 239 -17.33 26.73 7.44
N LYS A 240 -16.72 26.87 8.61
CA LYS A 240 -15.59 27.79 8.83
C LYS A 240 -14.43 27.52 7.88
N VAL A 241 -14.06 26.24 7.68
CA VAL A 241 -12.97 25.86 6.77
C VAL A 241 -13.35 26.09 5.30
N ARG A 242 -14.59 25.80 4.90
CA ARG A 242 -15.11 26.12 3.57
C ARG A 242 -15.03 27.63 3.28
N GLU A 243 -15.48 28.48 4.21
CA GLU A 243 -15.41 29.93 4.04
C GLU A 243 -13.97 30.45 3.96
N GLN A 244 -13.03 29.81 4.67
CA GLN A 244 -11.60 30.10 4.54
C GLN A 244 -11.02 29.70 3.18
N TYR A 245 -11.57 28.66 2.55
CA TYR A 245 -11.21 28.24 1.20
C TYR A 245 -11.83 29.18 0.14
N GLU A 246 -13.10 29.55 0.28
CA GLU A 246 -13.80 30.43 -0.67
C GLU A 246 -13.13 31.80 -0.83
N ARG A 247 -12.46 32.29 0.23
CA ARG A 247 -11.66 33.52 0.20
C ARG A 247 -10.33 33.41 -0.57
N LYS A 248 -9.90 32.20 -0.96
CA LYS A 248 -8.70 31.98 -1.76
C LYS A 248 -9.05 32.14 -3.23
N VAL A 249 -8.72 33.29 -3.78
CA VAL A 249 -8.98 33.65 -5.17
C VAL A 249 -7.73 33.43 -6.01
N ASP A 250 -7.91 32.72 -7.11
CA ASP A 250 -6.92 32.50 -8.14
C ASP A 250 -6.71 33.77 -8.97
N ILE A 251 -5.47 34.26 -9.04
CA ILE A 251 -5.16 35.51 -9.75
C ILE A 251 -5.28 35.39 -11.27
N ILE A 252 -5.14 34.19 -11.82
CA ILE A 252 -5.18 33.94 -13.27
C ILE A 252 -6.63 33.96 -13.77
N THR A 253 -7.53 33.32 -13.02
CA THR A 253 -8.94 33.14 -13.43
C THR A 253 -9.91 34.10 -12.75
N GLY A 254 -9.51 34.74 -11.65
CA GLY A 254 -10.38 35.57 -10.79
C GLY A 254 -11.44 34.78 -10.03
N ARG A 255 -11.38 33.45 -10.04
CA ARG A 255 -12.33 32.53 -9.39
C ARG A 255 -11.70 31.89 -8.16
N THR A 256 -12.48 31.16 -7.37
CA THR A 256 -11.93 30.38 -6.24
C THR A 256 -10.90 29.37 -6.75
N MET A 257 -9.78 29.22 -6.04
CA MET A 257 -8.69 28.32 -6.42
C MET A 257 -9.13 26.87 -6.57
N LYS A 258 -8.61 26.18 -7.58
CA LYS A 258 -8.67 24.72 -7.66
C LYS A 258 -7.37 24.14 -7.10
N LEU A 259 -7.50 23.15 -6.23
CA LEU A 259 -6.43 22.71 -5.33
C LEU A 259 -6.26 21.18 -5.40
N SER A 260 -5.02 20.69 -5.38
CA SER A 260 -4.67 19.27 -5.29
C SER A 260 -3.55 19.05 -4.29
N ASP A 261 -3.63 18.01 -3.48
CA ASP A 261 -2.65 17.70 -2.42
C ASP A 261 -1.43 16.90 -2.90
N MET A 262 -1.46 16.39 -4.14
CA MET A 262 -0.38 15.61 -4.77
C MET A 262 0.16 16.24 -6.07
N ALA A 263 -0.50 17.26 -6.61
CA ALA A 263 -0.06 17.87 -7.87
C ALA A 263 1.30 18.58 -7.75
N PHE A 264 2.12 18.45 -8.79
CA PHE A 264 3.38 19.17 -8.98
C PHE A 264 4.42 18.96 -7.86
N TRP A 265 4.44 19.79 -6.81
CA TRP A 265 5.39 19.68 -5.69
C TRP A 265 4.94 18.73 -4.56
N ASN A 266 3.84 18.01 -4.74
CA ASN A 266 3.40 16.88 -3.92
C ASN A 266 3.65 16.99 -2.39
N PRO A 267 2.98 17.93 -1.68
CA PRO A 267 3.20 18.11 -0.24
C PRO A 267 2.78 16.90 0.59
N SER A 268 1.81 16.10 0.15
CA SER A 268 1.37 14.93 0.92
C SER A 268 2.42 13.82 0.99
N GLU A 269 3.22 13.63 -0.06
CA GLU A 269 4.38 12.72 -0.04
C GLU A 269 5.47 13.19 0.94
N ILE A 270 5.71 14.51 1.04
CA ILE A 270 6.85 15.04 1.81
C ILE A 270 6.47 15.30 3.27
N ILE A 271 5.45 16.11 3.51
CA ILE A 271 5.06 16.56 4.86
C ILE A 271 3.77 15.90 5.37
N GLY A 272 3.11 15.07 4.55
CA GLY A 272 1.86 14.37 4.91
C GLY A 272 0.61 15.23 4.72
N THR A 273 -0.56 14.62 4.93
CA THR A 273 -1.87 15.29 4.76
C THR A 273 -2.33 16.09 5.98
N ASN A 274 -1.67 15.92 7.12
CA ASN A 274 -1.90 16.66 8.35
C ASN A 274 -0.53 17.05 8.97
N PRO A 275 0.28 17.87 8.27
CA PRO A 275 1.58 18.30 8.79
C PRO A 275 1.40 19.14 10.06
N LYS A 276 2.43 19.16 10.91
CA LYS A 276 2.46 20.15 12.00
C LYS A 276 2.80 21.52 11.44
N THR A 277 2.60 22.53 12.28
CA THR A 277 2.81 23.94 11.88
C THR A 277 4.23 24.19 11.39
N LEU A 278 5.25 23.59 12.03
CA LEU A 278 6.63 23.82 11.65
C LEU A 278 6.92 23.22 10.27
N ASP A 279 6.57 21.94 10.08
CA ASP A 279 6.73 21.19 8.83
C ASP A 279 6.08 21.95 7.65
N TYR A 280 4.81 22.38 7.82
CA TYR A 280 4.09 23.16 6.81
C TYR A 280 4.78 24.50 6.53
N SER A 281 5.16 25.24 7.57
CA SER A 281 5.75 26.58 7.39
C SER A 281 7.13 26.54 6.76
N LEU A 282 7.96 25.55 7.09
CA LEU A 282 9.27 25.34 6.48
C LEU A 282 9.14 24.92 5.02
N TYR A 283 8.28 23.93 4.73
CA TYR A 283 8.02 23.53 3.35
C TYR A 283 7.51 24.70 2.51
N ARG A 284 6.58 25.50 3.07
CA ARG A 284 6.07 26.68 2.40
C ARG A 284 7.19 27.68 2.10
N GLU A 285 7.92 28.09 3.13
CA GLU A 285 8.94 29.14 3.02
C GLU A 285 10.07 28.75 2.05
N ILE A 286 10.52 27.50 2.12
CA ILE A 286 11.71 27.06 1.40
C ILE A 286 11.39 26.70 -0.05
N ILE A 287 10.24 26.06 -0.30
CA ILE A 287 9.89 25.51 -1.61
C ILE A 287 8.86 26.38 -2.31
N THR A 288 7.66 26.46 -1.74
CA THR A 288 6.45 26.91 -2.48
C THR A 288 6.17 28.40 -2.39
N HIS A 289 6.93 29.14 -1.59
CA HIS A 289 6.92 30.60 -1.52
C HIS A 289 8.02 31.14 -2.43
N ASN A 290 7.63 31.76 -3.55
CA ASN A 290 8.48 32.42 -4.57
C ASN A 290 9.49 31.53 -5.34
N ALA A 291 10.22 30.63 -4.67
CA ALA A 291 11.35 29.90 -5.26
C ALA A 291 10.95 28.82 -6.28
N TRP A 292 9.79 28.19 -6.11
CA TRP A 292 9.30 27.08 -6.95
C TRP A 292 9.27 27.41 -8.46
N ASN A 293 8.92 28.64 -8.83
CA ASN A 293 8.80 29.07 -10.24
C ASN A 293 10.11 29.65 -10.79
N SER A 294 10.92 30.28 -9.93
CA SER A 294 12.18 30.93 -10.31
C SER A 294 13.14 29.97 -11.04
N GLY A 295 13.22 28.72 -10.56
CA GLY A 295 14.08 27.70 -11.16
C GLY A 295 13.69 27.31 -12.58
N ILE A 296 12.40 27.01 -12.77
CA ILE A 296 11.87 26.57 -14.07
C ILE A 296 11.73 27.73 -15.05
N ASN A 297 11.48 28.97 -14.60
CA ASN A 297 11.41 30.13 -15.48
C ASN A 297 12.71 30.34 -16.28
N LYS A 298 13.88 30.02 -15.68
CA LYS A 298 15.17 30.07 -16.39
C LYS A 298 15.29 29.06 -17.55
N LEU A 299 14.45 28.02 -17.59
CA LEU A 299 14.39 27.07 -18.71
C LEU A 299 13.39 27.49 -19.80
N GLY A 300 12.84 28.71 -19.74
CA GLY A 300 11.90 29.23 -20.76
C GLY A 300 10.43 29.03 -20.41
N TYR A 301 10.11 28.55 -19.20
CA TYR A 301 8.73 28.43 -18.72
C TYR A 301 8.18 29.76 -18.20
N ARG A 302 6.85 29.87 -18.13
CA ARG A 302 6.17 31.10 -17.69
C ARG A 302 6.49 31.49 -16.24
N LYS A 303 6.68 32.79 -16.04
CA LYS A 303 6.89 33.38 -14.71
C LYS A 303 5.54 33.55 -14.00
N LEU A 304 5.49 33.15 -12.73
CA LEU A 304 4.36 33.41 -11.84
C LEU A 304 4.88 33.68 -10.42
N ASP A 305 4.74 34.93 -9.99
CA ASP A 305 5.21 35.39 -8.67
C ASP A 305 4.09 35.27 -7.63
N GLN A 306 3.72 34.03 -7.30
CA GLN A 306 2.67 33.71 -6.33
C GLN A 306 3.07 32.52 -5.47
N ASP A 307 2.45 32.41 -4.29
CA ASP A 307 2.47 31.17 -3.51
C ASP A 307 1.87 30.03 -4.31
N LEU A 308 2.54 28.90 -4.33
CA LEU A 308 2.00 27.70 -4.95
C LEU A 308 1.11 26.90 -3.98
N MET A 309 1.47 26.87 -2.70
CA MET A 309 0.84 26.02 -1.68
C MET A 309 -0.05 26.81 -0.72
N TYR A 310 -1.23 26.26 -0.44
CA TYR A 310 -2.24 26.83 0.43
C TYR A 310 -2.78 25.78 1.41
N GLN A 311 -3.02 26.18 2.66
CA GLN A 311 -3.61 25.32 3.68
C GLN A 311 -5.15 25.43 3.69
N VAL A 312 -5.81 24.28 3.78
CA VAL A 312 -7.26 24.17 4.05
C VAL A 312 -7.44 23.22 5.24
N GLY A 313 -7.93 23.75 6.37
CA GLY A 313 -7.88 23.02 7.64
C GLY A 313 -6.42 22.77 8.04
N ASN A 314 -6.05 21.50 8.24
CA ASN A 314 -4.65 21.11 8.41
C ASN A 314 -3.93 20.80 7.09
N LYS A 315 -4.69 20.52 6.02
CA LYS A 315 -4.17 19.83 4.85
C LYS A 315 -3.53 20.81 3.85
N PRO A 316 -2.30 20.56 3.39
CA PRO A 316 -1.64 21.37 2.37
C PRO A 316 -2.16 21.01 0.97
N TYR A 317 -2.32 22.02 0.12
CA TYR A 317 -2.69 21.84 -1.28
C TYR A 317 -1.89 22.76 -2.19
N ILE A 318 -1.66 22.31 -3.41
CA ILE A 318 -1.07 23.05 -4.51
C ILE A 318 -2.16 23.63 -5.40
N ASN A 319 -2.01 24.88 -5.83
CA ASN A 319 -2.90 25.48 -6.83
C ASN A 319 -2.66 24.86 -8.21
N LEU A 320 -3.71 24.23 -8.76
CA LEU A 320 -3.68 23.53 -10.03
C LEU A 320 -3.46 24.47 -11.22
N ASN A 321 -4.14 25.63 -11.25
CA ASN A 321 -4.00 26.57 -12.36
C ASN A 321 -2.61 27.19 -12.38
N TYR A 322 -2.03 27.47 -11.20
CA TYR A 322 -0.67 28.00 -11.10
C TYR A 322 0.35 26.99 -11.61
N SER A 323 0.15 25.71 -11.27
CA SER A 323 0.95 24.61 -11.79
C SER A 323 0.83 24.52 -13.32
N PHE A 324 -0.39 24.44 -13.85
CA PHE A 324 -0.62 24.37 -15.30
C PHE A 324 -0.05 25.57 -16.06
N TYR A 325 -0.29 26.78 -15.57
CA TYR A 325 0.16 28.01 -16.22
C TYR A 325 1.68 28.11 -16.26
N SER A 326 2.34 27.78 -15.15
CA SER A 326 3.80 27.85 -15.05
C SER A 326 4.52 26.77 -15.84
N LEU A 327 3.85 25.67 -16.19
CA LEU A 327 4.41 24.60 -17.04
C LEU A 327 4.28 24.87 -18.54
N ILE A 328 3.63 25.97 -18.94
CA ILE A 328 3.53 26.38 -20.34
C ILE A 328 4.78 27.21 -20.73
N PRO A 329 5.36 27.01 -21.93
CA PRO A 329 6.46 27.85 -22.41
C PRO A 329 6.09 29.33 -22.47
N ALA A 330 7.03 30.22 -22.13
CA ALA A 330 6.82 31.66 -22.15
C ALA A 330 6.64 32.23 -23.57
N SER A 331 7.11 31.52 -24.60
CA SER A 331 6.91 31.87 -26.01
C SER A 331 5.46 31.68 -26.48
N VAL A 332 4.65 30.89 -25.77
CA VAL A 332 3.23 30.72 -26.06
C VAL A 332 2.44 31.97 -25.63
N SER A 333 1.63 32.50 -26.54
CA SER A 333 0.83 33.71 -26.31
C SER A 333 -0.11 33.57 -25.10
N GLU A 334 -0.42 34.68 -24.44
CA GLU A 334 -1.29 34.68 -23.24
C GLU A 334 -2.67 34.06 -23.53
N GLY A 335 -3.25 34.38 -24.69
CA GLY A 335 -4.55 33.85 -25.10
C GLY A 335 -4.55 32.33 -25.23
N LEU A 336 -3.52 31.76 -25.88
CA LEU A 336 -3.39 30.31 -26.01
C LEU A 336 -3.07 29.66 -24.66
N ALA A 337 -2.22 30.28 -23.84
CA ALA A 337 -1.89 29.77 -22.50
C ALA A 337 -3.14 29.65 -21.60
N MET A 338 -4.02 30.66 -21.61
CA MET A 338 -5.29 30.60 -20.85
C MET A 338 -6.21 29.47 -21.33
N ARG A 339 -6.29 29.25 -22.64
CA ARG A 339 -7.05 28.12 -23.21
C ARG A 339 -6.46 26.77 -22.80
N LEU A 340 -5.13 26.65 -22.76
CA LEU A 340 -4.45 25.44 -22.31
C LEU A 340 -4.69 25.15 -20.83
N VAL A 341 -4.69 26.17 -19.97
CA VAL A 341 -5.06 25.99 -18.54
C VAL A 341 -6.48 25.44 -18.40
N ASP A 342 -7.45 25.97 -19.14
CA ASP A 342 -8.84 25.46 -19.16
C ASP A 342 -8.91 24.02 -19.70
N PHE A 343 -8.15 23.71 -20.75
CA PHE A 343 -8.05 22.36 -21.31
C PHE A 343 -7.47 21.34 -20.31
N TYR A 344 -6.34 21.64 -19.69
CA TYR A 344 -5.72 20.76 -18.68
C TYR A 344 -6.62 20.56 -17.47
N GLN A 345 -7.34 21.61 -17.07
CA GLN A 345 -8.35 21.54 -16.01
C GLN A 345 -9.49 20.58 -16.38
N LYS A 346 -10.08 20.71 -17.56
CA LYS A 346 -11.15 19.81 -18.03
C LYS A 346 -10.69 18.35 -18.08
N ARG A 347 -9.48 18.11 -18.58
CA ARG A 347 -8.89 16.76 -18.58
C ARG A 347 -8.74 16.17 -17.18
N LEU A 348 -8.33 16.97 -16.20
CA LEU A 348 -8.22 16.51 -14.81
C LEU A 348 -9.61 16.28 -14.19
N GLU A 349 -10.62 17.06 -14.54
CA GLU A 349 -12.00 16.86 -14.07
C GLU A 349 -12.63 15.56 -14.60
N GLU A 350 -12.22 15.11 -15.78
CA GLU A 350 -12.63 13.82 -16.36
C GLU A 350 -11.98 12.63 -15.66
N ASP A 351 -10.75 12.77 -15.17
CA ASP A 351 -10.04 11.75 -14.41
C ASP A 351 -9.22 12.35 -13.26
N LEU A 352 -9.85 12.42 -12.09
CA LEU A 352 -9.21 12.93 -10.88
C LEU A 352 -8.13 12.00 -10.31
N SER A 353 -8.07 10.74 -10.74
CA SER A 353 -6.96 9.84 -10.35
C SER A 353 -5.62 10.22 -10.98
N ALA A 354 -5.63 11.13 -11.97
CA ALA A 354 -4.43 11.66 -12.63
C ALA A 354 -3.77 12.83 -11.88
N HIS A 355 -4.30 13.28 -10.74
CA HIS A 355 -3.85 14.50 -10.08
C HIS A 355 -2.38 14.47 -9.59
N ASP A 356 -1.82 13.28 -9.35
CA ASP A 356 -0.40 13.03 -9.02
C ASP A 356 0.47 12.80 -10.28
N LYS A 357 -0.14 12.79 -11.47
CA LYS A 357 0.46 12.53 -12.79
C LYS A 357 0.21 13.67 -13.77
N ILE A 358 -0.10 14.87 -13.28
CA ILE A 358 -0.49 16.00 -14.12
C ILE A 358 0.57 16.34 -15.18
N GLU A 359 1.86 16.21 -14.87
CA GLU A 359 2.93 16.55 -15.81
C GLU A 359 3.17 15.48 -16.90
N PHE A 360 2.65 14.27 -16.69
CA PHE A 360 2.85 13.10 -17.55
C PHE A 360 1.63 12.75 -18.40
N GLU A 361 0.43 13.03 -17.92
CA GLU A 361 -0.83 12.59 -18.55
C GLU A 361 -1.79 13.74 -18.88
N ILE A 362 -1.62 14.91 -18.27
CA ILE A 362 -2.56 16.03 -18.40
C ILE A 362 -1.93 17.20 -19.15
N ALA A 363 -0.82 17.73 -18.65
CA ALA A 363 -0.15 18.93 -19.15
C ALA A 363 1.00 18.61 -20.09
N TYR A 364 1.02 19.26 -21.26
CA TYR A 364 2.16 19.20 -22.18
C TYR A 364 3.23 20.17 -21.70
N SER A 365 4.10 19.67 -20.82
CA SER A 365 5.14 20.46 -20.16
C SER A 365 6.52 20.33 -20.82
N SER A 366 6.74 19.30 -21.64
CA SER A 366 7.97 19.08 -22.40
C SER A 366 7.70 18.22 -23.61
N TYR A 367 8.65 18.19 -24.55
CA TYR A 367 8.62 17.27 -25.69
C TYR A 367 9.18 15.89 -25.29
N ASP A 368 8.53 14.84 -25.75
CA ASP A 368 8.91 13.44 -25.64
C ASP A 368 8.52 12.68 -26.92
N PHE A 369 8.84 11.39 -27.02
CA PHE A 369 8.58 10.60 -28.24
C PHE A 369 7.09 10.35 -28.53
N MET A 370 6.20 10.69 -27.60
CA MET A 370 4.75 10.52 -27.74
C MET A 370 4.00 11.85 -27.86
N THR A 371 4.69 12.99 -27.77
CA THR A 371 4.08 14.34 -27.73
C THR A 371 3.25 14.64 -28.97
N GLU A 372 3.73 14.30 -30.16
CA GLU A 372 2.99 14.47 -31.42
C GLU A 372 1.67 13.71 -31.41
N LYS A 373 1.68 12.45 -30.98
CA LYS A 373 0.50 11.60 -30.89
C LYS A 373 -0.46 12.10 -29.80
N ASN A 374 0.05 12.37 -28.60
CA ASN A 374 -0.76 12.72 -27.44
C ASN A 374 -1.44 14.09 -27.61
N SER A 375 -0.75 15.05 -28.24
CA SER A 375 -1.29 16.39 -28.52
C SER A 375 -2.49 16.40 -29.46
N LEU A 376 -2.75 15.34 -30.24
CA LEU A 376 -3.95 15.24 -31.09
C LEU A 376 -5.25 15.39 -30.30
N LYS A 377 -5.24 15.01 -29.01
CA LYS A 377 -6.38 15.21 -28.11
C LYS A 377 -6.78 16.69 -27.98
N MET A 378 -5.89 17.65 -28.27
CA MET A 378 -6.25 19.06 -28.30
C MET A 378 -7.30 19.39 -29.38
N LEU A 379 -7.24 18.72 -30.53
CA LEU A 379 -8.18 18.96 -31.63
C LEU A 379 -9.61 18.61 -31.23
N GLU A 380 -9.79 17.57 -30.41
CA GLU A 380 -11.07 17.17 -29.84
C GLU A 380 -11.68 18.25 -28.91
N TYR A 381 -10.84 19.13 -28.34
CA TYR A 381 -11.24 20.24 -27.47
C TYR A 381 -11.26 21.59 -28.19
N GLY A 382 -11.33 21.57 -29.53
CA GLY A 382 -11.54 22.75 -30.36
C GLY A 382 -10.30 23.64 -30.52
N PHE A 383 -9.10 23.11 -30.30
CA PHE A 383 -7.87 23.78 -30.73
C PHE A 383 -7.68 23.60 -32.24
N THR A 384 -7.12 24.60 -32.90
CA THR A 384 -6.73 24.46 -34.31
C THR A 384 -5.41 23.69 -34.44
N GLU A 385 -5.14 23.14 -35.63
CA GLU A 385 -3.85 22.53 -35.91
C GLU A 385 -2.69 23.54 -35.78
N GLU A 386 -2.92 24.81 -36.11
CA GLU A 386 -1.94 25.89 -35.92
C GLU A 386 -1.63 26.13 -34.43
N GLU A 387 -2.65 26.14 -33.56
CA GLU A 387 -2.46 26.26 -32.11
C GLU A 387 -1.74 25.04 -31.53
N ARG A 388 -2.09 23.84 -32.00
CA ARG A 388 -1.41 22.59 -31.62
C ARG A 388 0.07 22.65 -32.00
N ARG A 389 0.37 23.02 -33.25
CA ARG A 389 1.75 23.16 -33.76
C ARG A 389 2.54 24.21 -32.99
N THR A 390 1.95 25.37 -32.73
CA THR A 390 2.56 26.43 -31.92
C THR A 390 2.98 25.91 -30.54
N LEU A 391 2.13 25.13 -29.87
CA LEU A 391 2.49 24.54 -28.58
C LEU A 391 3.63 23.51 -28.72
N ILE A 392 3.53 22.59 -29.68
CA ILE A 392 4.52 21.53 -29.89
C ILE A 392 5.90 22.12 -30.18
N ASP A 393 5.97 23.10 -31.07
CA ASP A 393 7.22 23.75 -31.44
C ASP A 393 7.82 24.47 -30.22
N ALA A 394 6.98 25.16 -29.43
CA ALA A 394 7.41 25.83 -28.21
C ALA A 394 7.91 24.86 -27.12
N VAL A 395 7.23 23.74 -26.89
CA VAL A 395 7.70 22.73 -25.91
C VAL A 395 8.94 22.01 -26.41
N LYS A 396 9.06 21.77 -27.73
CA LYS A 396 10.26 21.18 -28.34
C LYS A 396 11.45 22.11 -28.21
N GLU A 397 11.27 23.40 -28.48
CA GLU A 397 12.31 24.42 -28.34
C GLU A 397 12.91 24.44 -26.93
N ILE A 398 12.08 24.60 -25.88
CA ILE A 398 12.58 24.65 -24.50
C ILE A 398 13.19 23.31 -24.06
N THR A 399 12.71 22.18 -24.60
CA THR A 399 13.23 20.85 -24.28
C THR A 399 14.62 20.66 -24.87
N ILE A 400 14.79 20.99 -26.16
CA ILE A 400 16.07 20.88 -26.86
C ILE A 400 17.07 21.90 -26.33
N ASP A 401 16.63 23.11 -25.98
CA ASP A 401 17.47 24.10 -25.32
C ASP A 401 18.00 23.57 -23.97
N ALA A 402 17.14 22.94 -23.17
CA ALA A 402 17.54 22.31 -21.91
C ALA A 402 18.56 21.17 -22.11
N VAL A 403 18.43 20.38 -23.18
CA VAL A 403 19.40 19.32 -23.54
C VAL A 403 20.75 19.94 -23.91
N ASN A 404 20.75 20.90 -24.83
CA ASN A 404 21.97 21.53 -25.35
C ASN A 404 22.73 22.35 -24.30
N ASN A 405 22.01 22.99 -23.38
CA ASN A 405 22.59 23.85 -22.36
C ASN A 405 22.87 23.15 -21.02
N GLN A 406 22.60 21.84 -20.89
CA GLN A 406 22.64 21.14 -19.59
C GLN A 406 23.98 21.31 -18.86
N ASP A 407 25.12 21.11 -19.54
CA ASP A 407 26.43 21.21 -18.91
C ASP A 407 26.73 22.64 -18.39
N ARG A 408 26.27 23.67 -19.11
CA ARG A 408 26.37 25.07 -18.67
C ARG A 408 25.51 25.31 -17.43
N LEU A 409 24.26 24.87 -17.46
CA LEU A 409 23.30 25.05 -16.35
C LEU A 409 23.80 24.34 -15.09
N ILE A 410 24.31 23.11 -15.21
CA ILE A 410 24.89 22.38 -14.08
C ILE A 410 26.06 23.17 -13.48
N LYS A 411 26.93 23.74 -14.31
CA LYS A 411 28.07 24.53 -13.82
C LYS A 411 27.61 25.76 -13.02
N GLU A 412 26.68 26.55 -13.55
CA GLU A 412 26.11 27.73 -12.87
C GLU A 412 25.41 27.35 -11.56
N ASP A 413 24.75 26.20 -11.54
CA ASP A 413 24.02 25.69 -10.37
C ASP A 413 24.96 25.22 -9.28
N MET A 414 26.09 24.58 -9.65
CA MET A 414 27.14 24.20 -8.72
C MET A 414 27.84 25.41 -8.10
N GLU A 415 28.04 26.48 -8.86
CA GLU A 415 28.56 27.76 -8.34
C GLU A 415 27.60 28.38 -7.30
N SER A 416 26.29 28.28 -7.53
CA SER A 416 25.26 28.69 -6.57
C SER A 416 25.30 27.83 -5.30
N LEU A 417 25.41 26.50 -5.43
CA LEU A 417 25.54 25.60 -4.28
C LEU A 417 26.79 25.90 -3.44
N ALA A 418 27.91 26.28 -4.07
CA ALA A 418 29.10 26.68 -3.33
C ALA A 418 28.89 27.92 -2.43
N VAL A 419 27.95 28.80 -2.78
CA VAL A 419 27.52 29.91 -1.91
C VAL A 419 26.70 29.41 -0.73
N LEU A 420 25.76 28.48 -0.99
CA LEU A 420 24.97 27.83 0.06
C LEU A 420 25.87 27.07 1.05
N ASP A 421 26.89 26.37 0.57
CA ASP A 421 27.87 25.64 1.38
C ASP A 421 28.61 26.56 2.34
N LYS A 422 29.11 27.71 1.85
CA LYS A 422 29.78 28.70 2.70
C LYS A 422 28.86 29.24 3.79
N CYS A 423 27.58 29.49 3.47
CA CYS A 423 26.60 29.90 4.47
C CYS A 423 26.38 28.80 5.52
N ARG A 424 26.26 27.55 5.07
CA ARG A 424 26.09 26.38 5.93
C ARG A 424 27.26 26.16 6.87
N ASP A 425 28.50 26.33 6.41
CA ASP A 425 29.70 26.25 7.26
C ASP A 425 29.67 27.29 8.38
N LYS A 426 29.28 28.53 8.06
CA LYS A 426 29.09 29.60 9.04
C LYS A 426 27.98 29.24 10.05
N MET A 427 26.90 28.61 9.60
CA MET A 427 25.80 28.19 10.48
C MET A 427 26.17 26.99 11.36
N GLU A 428 27.01 26.07 10.90
CA GLU A 428 27.55 25.00 11.73
C GLU A 428 28.47 25.55 12.83
N GLN A 429 29.28 26.57 12.53
CA GLN A 429 30.07 27.28 13.55
C GLN A 429 29.15 27.95 14.59
N LEU A 430 28.07 28.60 14.13
CA LEU A 430 27.06 29.20 15.01
C LEU A 430 26.34 28.15 15.87
N ARG A 431 26.09 26.94 15.32
CA ARG A 431 25.49 25.83 16.06
C ARG A 431 26.40 25.35 17.20
N ARG A 432 27.73 25.39 17.03
CA ARG A 432 28.70 24.93 18.03
C ARG A 432 29.15 25.99 19.04
N SER A 433 28.89 27.28 18.81
CA SER A 433 29.28 28.38 19.71
C SER A 433 28.28 28.63 20.85
N ASP A 434 28.62 29.49 21.82
CA ASP A 434 27.71 29.92 22.89
C ASP A 434 26.82 31.10 22.48
N ALA A 435 26.41 31.16 21.20
CA ALA A 435 25.58 32.25 20.68
C ALA A 435 24.20 32.34 21.36
N GLY A 436 23.72 33.57 21.54
CA GLY A 436 22.40 33.86 22.09
C GLY A 436 21.25 33.51 21.14
N ILE A 437 20.03 33.51 21.68
CA ILE A 437 18.81 33.15 20.94
C ILE A 437 18.62 34.01 19.69
N TYR A 438 18.85 35.32 19.79
CA TYR A 438 18.65 36.23 18.66
C TYR A 438 19.65 36.00 17.53
N GLU A 439 20.93 35.77 17.86
CA GLU A 439 21.97 35.46 16.88
C GLU A 439 21.66 34.15 16.14
N ILE A 440 21.20 33.12 16.86
CA ILE A 440 20.78 31.84 16.27
C ILE A 440 19.57 32.05 15.36
N ALA A 441 18.55 32.78 15.81
CA ALA A 441 17.36 33.09 15.01
C ALA A 441 17.72 33.84 13.72
N LYS A 442 18.61 34.83 13.80
CA LYS A 442 19.13 35.53 12.63
C LYS A 442 19.88 34.58 11.68
N GLY A 443 20.68 33.67 12.21
CA GLY A 443 21.38 32.65 11.42
C GLY A 443 20.41 31.71 10.68
N ILE A 444 19.34 31.27 11.34
CA ILE A 444 18.27 30.48 10.70
C ILE A 444 17.69 31.24 9.50
N LEU A 445 17.31 32.51 9.69
CA LEU A 445 16.72 33.32 8.61
C LEU A 445 17.72 33.58 7.47
N GLU A 446 19.00 33.78 7.79
CA GLU A 446 20.07 33.91 6.78
C GLU A 446 20.20 32.65 5.92
N LEU A 447 20.16 31.47 6.55
CA LEU A 447 20.24 30.19 5.85
C LEU A 447 18.99 29.93 4.99
N LEU A 448 17.79 30.24 5.51
CA LEU A 448 16.54 30.13 4.76
C LEU A 448 16.54 31.04 3.51
N ASN A 449 16.95 32.30 3.65
CA ASN A 449 17.06 33.22 2.51
C ASN A 449 18.10 32.76 1.48
N THR A 450 19.21 32.18 1.96
CA THR A 450 20.25 31.63 1.09
C THR A 450 19.72 30.41 0.32
N LEU A 451 18.93 29.55 0.98
CA LEU A 451 18.23 28.44 0.32
C LEU A 451 17.25 28.92 -0.75
N GLU A 452 16.45 29.95 -0.48
CA GLU A 452 15.48 30.52 -1.42
C GLU A 452 16.15 31.04 -2.71
N THR A 453 17.41 31.49 -2.62
CA THR A 453 18.13 32.10 -3.74
C THR A 453 19.08 31.15 -4.46
N TYR A 454 19.82 30.32 -3.70
CA TYR A 454 20.95 29.53 -4.18
C TYR A 454 20.79 28.02 -4.03
N GLY A 455 19.69 27.56 -3.42
CA GLY A 455 19.36 26.14 -3.27
C GLY A 455 18.12 25.73 -4.05
N THR A 456 16.94 26.21 -3.63
CA THR A 456 15.65 25.77 -4.16
C THR A 456 15.48 26.02 -5.66
N PRO A 457 15.79 27.21 -6.22
CA PRO A 457 15.65 27.43 -7.67
C PRO A 457 16.53 26.49 -8.50
N GLN A 458 17.72 26.17 -8.01
CA GLN A 458 18.67 25.25 -8.64
C GLN A 458 18.12 23.83 -8.59
N PHE A 459 17.66 23.39 -7.42
CA PHE A 459 16.99 22.11 -7.28
C PHE A 459 15.75 21.99 -8.18
N ALA A 460 14.90 23.00 -8.24
CA ALA A 460 13.71 23.03 -9.10
C ALA A 460 14.06 22.87 -10.59
N ARG A 461 15.12 23.54 -11.05
CA ARG A 461 15.63 23.42 -12.43
C ARG A 461 16.17 22.02 -12.72
N GLN A 462 17.00 21.47 -11.83
CA GLN A 462 17.53 20.11 -12.01
C GLN A 462 16.41 19.06 -11.94
N ALA A 463 15.41 19.26 -11.06
CA ALA A 463 14.22 18.42 -11.00
C ALA A 463 13.42 18.47 -12.32
N ARG A 464 13.27 19.66 -12.93
CA ARG A 464 12.60 19.80 -14.22
C ARG A 464 13.37 19.13 -15.37
N ILE A 465 14.70 19.23 -15.39
CA ILE A 465 15.55 18.52 -16.35
C ILE A 465 15.42 17.00 -16.19
N ALA A 466 15.45 16.50 -14.95
CA ALA A 466 15.23 15.09 -14.67
C ALA A 466 13.83 14.60 -15.08
N PHE A 467 12.81 15.45 -14.94
CA PHE A 467 11.46 15.15 -15.42
C PHE A 467 11.43 14.96 -16.93
N ILE A 468 12.09 15.86 -17.68
CA ILE A 468 12.26 15.73 -19.14
C ILE A 468 12.96 14.41 -19.48
N ALA A 469 14.08 14.11 -18.81
CA ALA A 469 14.81 12.86 -19.01
C ALA A 469 13.94 11.62 -18.75
N ARG A 470 13.17 11.60 -17.65
CA ARG A 470 12.24 10.53 -17.31
C ARG A 470 11.12 10.38 -18.35
N SER A 471 10.62 11.47 -18.90
CA SER A 471 9.58 11.46 -19.94
C SER A 471 10.10 10.78 -21.22
N PHE A 472 11.33 11.10 -21.64
CA PHE A 472 11.97 10.40 -22.76
C PHE A 472 12.21 8.92 -22.46
N ILE A 473 12.78 8.57 -21.31
CA ILE A 473 13.05 7.16 -20.95
C ILE A 473 11.77 6.33 -20.96
N ARG A 474 10.69 6.86 -20.37
CA ARG A 474 9.39 6.19 -20.36
C ARG A 474 8.82 6.03 -21.77
N THR A 475 8.87 7.08 -22.58
CA THR A 475 8.28 7.05 -23.92
C THR A 475 9.09 6.23 -24.93
N LEU A 476 10.33 5.85 -24.62
CA LEU A 476 11.09 4.88 -25.43
C LEU A 476 10.39 3.52 -25.52
N SER A 477 9.83 3.02 -24.41
CA SER A 477 9.08 1.76 -24.43
C SER A 477 7.65 1.94 -24.93
N GLU A 478 6.97 3.02 -24.56
CA GLU A 478 5.60 3.32 -25.05
C GLU A 478 5.54 3.49 -26.57
N ALA A 479 6.58 4.08 -27.18
CA ALA A 479 6.70 4.22 -28.63
C ALA A 479 7.25 2.96 -29.33
N GLY A 480 7.64 1.93 -28.57
CA GLY A 480 8.10 0.64 -29.10
C GLY A 480 9.55 0.62 -29.59
N TYR A 481 10.39 1.58 -29.17
CA TYR A 481 11.84 1.56 -29.48
C TYR A 481 12.62 0.60 -28.57
N TYR A 482 12.21 0.49 -27.31
CA TYR A 482 12.78 -0.41 -26.31
C TYR A 482 11.68 -1.29 -25.68
N SER A 483 12.04 -2.47 -25.20
CA SER A 483 11.22 -3.25 -24.28
C SER A 483 11.19 -2.63 -22.88
N HIS A 484 10.22 -3.04 -22.05
CA HIS A 484 10.15 -2.61 -20.65
C HIS A 484 11.40 -3.07 -19.88
N GLU A 485 11.85 -4.30 -20.11
CA GLU A 485 13.06 -4.85 -19.48
C GLU A 485 14.33 -4.05 -19.85
N GLU A 486 14.45 -3.56 -21.09
CA GLU A 486 15.59 -2.72 -21.49
C GLU A 486 15.53 -1.32 -20.86
N THR A 487 14.35 -0.72 -20.74
CA THR A 487 14.20 0.56 -20.02
C THR A 487 14.48 0.44 -18.52
N ASP A 488 14.11 -0.69 -17.90
CA ASP A 488 14.48 -1.02 -16.51
C ASP A 488 16.00 -1.17 -16.38
N GLY A 489 16.64 -1.85 -17.35
CA GLY A 489 18.09 -1.95 -17.45
C GLY A 489 18.79 -0.58 -17.59
N PHE A 490 18.19 0.35 -18.35
CA PHE A 490 18.67 1.72 -18.46
C PHE A 490 18.64 2.43 -17.11
N MET A 491 17.51 2.39 -16.40
CA MET A 491 17.38 3.01 -15.08
C MET A 491 18.35 2.43 -14.05
N LYS A 492 18.55 1.11 -14.06
CA LYS A 492 19.53 0.40 -13.20
C LYS A 492 20.98 0.81 -13.45
N SER A 493 21.29 1.31 -14.65
CA SER A 493 22.65 1.75 -15.00
C SER A 493 23.03 3.12 -14.41
N ILE A 494 22.05 3.90 -13.96
CA ILE A 494 22.25 5.25 -13.43
C ILE A 494 22.77 5.15 -12.00
N SER A 495 23.87 5.84 -11.68
CA SER A 495 24.47 5.82 -10.35
C SER A 495 24.33 7.18 -9.69
N THR A 496 23.48 7.27 -8.67
CA THR A 496 23.22 8.55 -7.97
C THR A 496 23.88 8.60 -6.58
N VAL A 497 23.59 9.65 -5.80
CA VAL A 497 24.05 9.78 -4.40
C VAL A 497 23.68 8.56 -3.56
N SER A 498 22.56 7.88 -3.83
CA SER A 498 22.21 6.71 -3.02
C SER A 498 22.85 5.41 -3.47
N SER A 499 23.24 5.28 -4.74
CA SER A 499 24.20 4.23 -5.13
C SER A 499 25.49 4.38 -4.30
N ALA A 500 25.99 5.61 -4.15
CA ALA A 500 27.14 5.89 -3.29
C ALA A 500 26.84 5.63 -1.81
N PHE A 501 25.65 6.01 -1.30
CA PHE A 501 25.24 5.71 0.07
C PHE A 501 25.25 4.21 0.36
N ASN A 502 24.70 3.39 -0.53
CA ASN A 502 24.65 1.94 -0.35
C ASN A 502 26.07 1.33 -0.41
N ASP A 503 26.93 1.81 -1.32
CA ASP A 503 28.35 1.40 -1.39
C ASP A 503 29.13 1.81 -0.11
N ASP A 504 28.89 3.01 0.42
CA ASP A 504 29.50 3.51 1.65
C ASP A 504 28.95 2.82 2.90
N PHE A 505 27.65 2.54 2.97
CA PHE A 505 27.00 1.82 4.05
C PHE A 505 27.47 0.36 4.13
N GLU A 506 27.74 -0.26 2.98
CA GLU A 506 28.35 -1.59 2.92
C GLU A 506 29.78 -1.57 3.46
N GLN A 507 30.58 -0.56 3.10
CA GLN A 507 31.93 -0.39 3.65
C GLN A 507 31.87 -0.15 5.16
N PHE A 508 30.95 0.68 5.63
CA PHE A 508 30.71 0.93 7.05
C PHE A 508 30.32 -0.36 7.80
N SER A 509 29.36 -1.12 7.26
CA SER A 509 28.91 -2.40 7.84
C SER A 509 30.02 -3.46 7.90
N ASN A 510 30.98 -3.39 6.99
CA ASN A 510 32.14 -4.29 6.91
C ASN A 510 33.38 -3.77 7.67
N ASN A 511 33.24 -2.72 8.49
CA ASN A 511 34.34 -2.05 9.21
C ASN A 511 35.48 -1.54 8.29
N LYS A 512 35.16 -1.25 7.01
CA LYS A 512 36.09 -0.65 6.02
C LYS A 512 36.01 0.87 5.94
N MET A 513 34.93 1.46 6.47
CA MET A 513 34.71 2.90 6.62
C MET A 513 34.35 3.19 8.08
N SER A 514 34.87 4.28 8.65
CA SER A 514 34.57 4.62 10.04
C SER A 514 33.17 5.23 10.20
N SER A 515 32.63 5.19 11.42
CA SER A 515 31.37 5.89 11.75
C SER A 515 31.47 7.39 11.49
N GLU A 516 32.60 8.02 11.82
CA GLU A 516 32.83 9.44 11.63
C GLU A 516 32.83 9.81 10.14
N GLU A 517 33.46 9.01 9.30
CA GLU A 517 33.49 9.21 7.84
C GLU A 517 32.10 9.07 7.23
N PHE A 518 31.35 8.05 7.62
CA PHE A 518 29.99 7.81 7.13
C PHE A 518 29.04 8.94 7.56
N TYR A 519 29.06 9.31 8.84
CA TYR A 519 28.19 10.36 9.38
C TYR A 519 28.57 11.76 8.91
N ALA A 520 29.84 12.02 8.57
CA ALA A 520 30.23 13.28 7.94
C ALA A 520 29.51 13.50 6.60
N LYS A 521 29.26 12.43 5.83
CA LYS A 521 28.52 12.50 4.57
C LYS A 521 27.02 12.48 4.79
N TYR A 522 26.51 11.51 5.56
CA TYR A 522 25.09 11.15 5.58
C TYR A 522 24.38 11.42 6.91
N GLY A 523 25.12 11.79 7.96
CA GLY A 523 24.59 11.96 9.32
C GLY A 523 23.46 12.99 9.44
N HIS A 524 23.37 13.93 8.50
CA HIS A 524 22.33 14.96 8.48
C HIS A 524 20.95 14.44 8.06
N LEU A 525 20.87 13.30 7.37
CA LEU A 525 19.60 12.70 6.91
C LEU A 525 18.75 12.28 8.11
N ARG A 526 17.43 12.30 7.94
CA ARG A 526 16.45 11.91 8.96
C ARG A 526 15.18 11.42 8.28
N SER A 527 14.61 10.31 8.73
CA SER A 527 13.27 9.86 8.29
C SER A 527 12.24 10.92 8.70
N ASP A 528 11.36 11.34 7.78
CA ASP A 528 10.57 12.57 7.94
C ASP A 528 11.45 13.84 8.01
N THR A 529 12.11 14.13 6.90
CA THR A 529 13.05 15.23 6.60
C THR A 529 12.68 16.58 7.23
N TYR A 530 11.39 16.92 7.30
CA TYR A 530 10.90 18.20 7.86
C TYR A 530 10.47 18.13 9.33
N ASP A 531 10.24 16.92 9.88
CA ASP A 531 9.79 16.77 11.27
C ASP A 531 10.98 16.93 12.23
N ILE A 532 10.98 18.03 13.00
CA ILE A 532 12.01 18.34 14.00
C ILE A 532 12.17 17.25 15.07
N ARG A 533 11.15 16.41 15.26
CA ARG A 533 11.15 15.32 16.25
C ARG A 533 11.92 14.10 15.75
N SER A 534 12.14 13.99 14.44
CA SER A 534 12.87 12.88 13.87
C SER A 534 14.36 13.00 14.13
N GLU A 535 14.96 11.87 14.50
CA GLU A 535 16.39 11.77 14.74
C GLU A 535 17.17 11.85 13.43
N ARG A 536 18.37 12.43 13.53
CA ARG A 536 19.37 12.38 12.47
C ARG A 536 19.99 11.00 12.43
N TYR A 537 20.53 10.60 11.27
CA TYR A 537 21.24 9.34 11.10
C TYR A 537 22.39 9.18 12.11
N ASP A 538 23.11 10.25 12.43
CA ASP A 538 24.17 10.22 13.45
C ASP A 538 23.69 10.09 14.91
N ALA A 539 22.37 10.12 15.12
CA ALA A 539 21.72 9.84 16.39
C ALA A 539 20.88 8.53 16.37
N MET A 540 20.68 7.93 15.19
CA MET A 540 19.94 6.69 15.02
C MET A 540 20.80 5.47 15.37
N ASN A 541 20.16 4.43 15.90
CA ASN A 541 20.82 3.14 16.11
C ASN A 541 20.71 2.26 14.85
N PHE A 542 21.65 2.40 13.91
CA PHE A 542 21.72 1.50 12.75
C PHE A 542 22.19 0.11 13.15
N ARG A 543 21.37 -0.92 12.93
CA ARG A 543 21.89 -2.29 12.91
C ARG A 543 22.68 -2.49 11.60
N PRO A 544 23.99 -2.80 11.61
CA PRO A 544 24.71 -3.13 10.37
C PRO A 544 24.15 -4.41 9.74
N VAL A 545 24.21 -4.51 8.41
CA VAL A 545 23.80 -5.73 7.69
C VAL A 545 24.98 -6.71 7.72
N SER A 546 24.74 -7.98 8.09
CA SER A 546 25.80 -8.98 8.12
C SER A 546 26.36 -9.26 6.72
N ALA A 547 27.69 -9.24 6.59
CA ALA A 547 28.47 -9.36 5.36
C ALA A 547 28.20 -10.60 4.47
N ARG A 548 27.53 -11.64 5.00
CA ARG A 548 27.27 -12.89 4.27
C ARG A 548 26.13 -12.82 3.24
N ASN A 549 25.44 -11.68 3.13
CA ASN A 549 24.08 -11.64 2.57
C ASN A 549 23.94 -11.02 1.16
N LYS A 550 25.00 -10.84 0.35
CA LYS A 550 24.82 -10.31 -1.01
C LYS A 550 25.67 -10.99 -2.08
N THR A 551 24.99 -11.32 -3.18
CA THR A 551 25.52 -11.70 -4.48
C THR A 551 26.41 -10.57 -5.02
N PRO A 552 27.55 -10.86 -5.66
CA PRO A 552 28.40 -9.84 -6.26
C PRO A 552 27.61 -8.96 -7.23
N LYS A 553 27.80 -7.63 -7.15
CA LYS A 553 27.31 -6.71 -8.19
C LYS A 553 28.00 -7.06 -9.51
N ASN A 554 27.30 -7.76 -10.40
CA ASN A 554 27.75 -7.91 -11.79
C ASN A 554 27.69 -6.54 -12.47
N SER A 555 28.87 -6.11 -12.92
CA SER A 555 29.23 -4.94 -13.74
C SER A 555 28.25 -3.76 -13.78
N LYS A 556 28.63 -2.67 -13.09
CA LYS A 556 28.30 -1.31 -13.53
C LYS A 556 28.63 -1.23 -15.04
N TYR A 557 27.69 -0.69 -15.83
CA TYR A 557 27.69 -0.61 -17.30
C TYR A 557 27.24 -1.90 -18.03
N LEU A 558 25.93 -2.14 -18.09
CA LEU A 558 25.39 -2.70 -19.33
C LEU A 558 25.57 -1.65 -20.41
N ASP A 559 26.31 -1.98 -21.47
CA ASP A 559 26.42 -1.10 -22.62
C ASP A 559 25.09 -1.19 -23.40
N ILE A 560 24.21 -0.24 -23.13
CA ILE A 560 22.88 -0.17 -23.74
C ILE A 560 23.06 0.11 -25.22
N ASP A 561 22.44 -0.70 -26.07
CA ASP A 561 22.43 -0.48 -27.51
C ASP A 561 21.86 0.91 -27.81
N LEU A 562 22.65 1.73 -28.51
CA LEU A 562 22.30 3.10 -28.86
C LEU A 562 21.56 3.18 -30.20
N ALA A 563 21.54 2.11 -31.01
CA ALA A 563 20.87 2.13 -32.31
C ALA A 563 19.37 2.42 -32.20
N PRO A 564 18.60 1.85 -31.25
CA PRO A 564 17.19 2.19 -31.07
C PRO A 564 17.00 3.64 -30.61
N LEU A 565 17.88 4.15 -29.73
CA LEU A 565 17.86 5.55 -29.32
C LEU A 565 18.12 6.50 -30.49
N LYS A 566 19.14 6.21 -31.31
CA LYS A 566 19.45 7.00 -32.51
C LYS A 566 18.24 7.05 -33.45
N LYS A 567 17.61 5.90 -33.69
CA LYS A 567 16.40 5.82 -34.50
C LYS A 567 15.27 6.69 -33.93
N ALA A 568 15.04 6.63 -32.61
CA ALA A 568 14.01 7.44 -31.96
C ALA A 568 14.25 8.96 -32.12
N LEU A 569 15.51 9.40 -32.06
CA LEU A 569 15.91 10.79 -32.29
C LEU A 569 15.70 11.20 -33.75
N ASP A 570 16.12 10.36 -34.70
CA ASP A 570 15.95 10.58 -36.15
C ASP A 570 14.45 10.68 -36.51
N ASP A 571 13.63 9.73 -36.06
CA ASP A 571 12.18 9.66 -36.33
C ASP A 571 11.42 10.89 -35.78
N ASN A 572 11.98 11.57 -34.78
CA ASN A 572 11.40 12.76 -34.14
C ASN A 572 12.08 14.08 -34.55
N GLY A 573 13.03 14.04 -35.50
CA GLY A 573 13.76 15.21 -35.96
C GLY A 573 14.48 15.94 -34.82
N ILE A 574 15.21 15.19 -33.99
CA ILE A 574 16.09 15.71 -32.93
C ILE A 574 17.54 15.54 -33.41
N ASP A 575 18.16 16.63 -33.84
CA ASP A 575 19.54 16.64 -34.34
C ASP A 575 20.56 16.75 -33.19
N ILE A 576 20.63 15.68 -32.39
CA ILE A 576 21.57 15.54 -31.27
C ILE A 576 22.18 14.15 -31.34
N PRO A 577 23.53 14.00 -31.27
CA PRO A 577 24.16 12.69 -31.25
C PRO A 577 23.63 11.83 -30.09
N GLU A 578 23.36 10.54 -30.36
CA GLU A 578 22.74 9.62 -29.41
C GLU A 578 23.56 9.45 -28.11
N LYS A 579 24.88 9.63 -28.19
CA LYS A 579 25.79 9.63 -27.04
C LYS A 579 25.58 10.83 -26.12
N ASP A 580 25.41 12.02 -26.70
CA ASP A 580 25.19 13.25 -25.95
C ASP A 580 23.78 13.25 -25.33
N PHE A 581 22.80 12.72 -26.06
CA PHE A 581 21.45 12.55 -25.52
C PHE A 581 21.40 11.53 -24.37
N LYS A 582 22.08 10.38 -24.48
CA LYS A 582 22.23 9.43 -23.35
C LYS A 582 22.86 10.11 -22.13
N LYS A 583 23.91 10.92 -22.33
CA LYS A 583 24.55 11.69 -21.25
C LYS A 583 23.55 12.65 -20.60
N PHE A 584 22.70 13.32 -21.38
CA PHE A 584 21.64 14.18 -20.86
C PHE A 584 20.67 13.42 -19.94
N LEU A 585 20.19 12.26 -20.39
CA LEU A 585 19.23 11.44 -19.64
C LEU A 585 19.80 11.01 -18.28
N ILE A 586 21.04 10.52 -18.27
CA ILE A 586 21.73 10.06 -17.06
C ILE A 586 22.01 11.22 -16.12
N LYS A 587 22.68 12.28 -16.61
CA LYS A 587 23.05 13.44 -15.78
C LYS A 587 21.83 14.14 -15.20
N GLY A 588 20.73 14.22 -15.94
CA GLY A 588 19.51 14.87 -15.44
C GLY A 588 19.03 14.23 -14.14
N ILE A 589 18.95 12.90 -14.12
CA ILE A 589 18.52 12.12 -12.95
C ILE A 589 19.55 12.22 -11.81
N GLU A 590 20.85 12.08 -12.12
CA GLU A 590 21.93 12.19 -11.12
C GLU A 590 21.95 13.55 -10.42
N GLN A 591 21.86 14.64 -11.20
CA GLN A 591 21.93 16.00 -10.67
C GLN A 591 20.70 16.35 -9.83
N ARG A 592 19.49 15.91 -10.22
CA ARG A 592 18.31 16.09 -9.35
C ARG A 592 18.55 15.50 -7.97
N GLU A 593 19.05 14.28 -7.91
CA GLU A 593 19.28 13.57 -6.65
C GLU A 593 20.41 14.22 -5.84
N TYR A 594 21.47 14.68 -6.50
CA TYR A 594 22.55 15.42 -5.85
C TYR A 594 22.09 16.75 -5.25
N PHE A 595 21.40 17.59 -6.01
CA PHE A 595 20.91 18.88 -5.52
C PHE A 595 19.89 18.72 -4.39
N LYS A 596 19.05 17.67 -4.44
CA LYS A 596 18.14 17.33 -3.36
C LYS A 596 18.89 16.92 -2.09
N PHE A 597 19.96 16.13 -2.21
CA PHE A 597 20.80 15.74 -1.08
C PHE A 597 21.54 16.95 -0.46
N GLU A 598 22.04 17.87 -1.28
CA GLU A 598 22.66 19.09 -0.77
C GLU A 598 21.64 20.01 -0.08
N PHE A 599 20.41 20.03 -0.58
CA PHE A 599 19.29 20.72 0.05
C PHE A 599 18.97 20.17 1.45
N THR A 600 18.94 18.84 1.62
CA THR A 600 18.58 18.22 2.92
C THR A 600 19.56 18.56 4.04
N LYS A 601 20.84 18.78 3.74
CA LYS A 601 21.84 19.23 4.73
C LYS A 601 21.46 20.57 5.35
N SER A 602 21.07 21.53 4.53
CA SER A 602 20.73 22.88 4.99
C SER A 602 19.42 22.90 5.79
N LEU A 603 18.41 22.15 5.35
CA LEU A 603 17.17 21.97 6.10
C LEU A 603 17.43 21.29 7.47
N SER A 604 18.22 20.23 7.48
CA SER A 604 18.61 19.55 8.73
C SER A 604 19.31 20.51 9.70
N LEU A 605 20.20 21.37 9.20
CA LEU A 605 20.85 22.40 10.03
C LEU A 605 19.87 23.46 10.56
N VAL A 606 18.89 23.89 9.75
CA VAL A 606 17.81 24.78 10.23
C VAL A 606 17.09 24.15 11.43
N LEU A 607 16.71 22.87 11.34
CA LEU A 607 16.05 22.16 12.43
C LEU A 607 16.92 22.08 13.68
N GLU A 608 18.22 21.78 13.54
CA GLU A 608 19.14 21.72 14.67
C GLU A 608 19.37 23.08 15.34
N LEU A 609 19.39 24.17 14.57
CA LEU A 609 19.44 25.53 15.13
C LEU A 609 18.14 25.88 15.88
N ILE A 610 16.98 25.44 15.40
CA ILE A 610 15.70 25.62 16.11
C ILE A 610 15.72 24.83 17.43
N ARG A 611 16.20 23.58 17.41
CA ARG A 611 16.37 22.76 18.63
C ARG A 611 17.31 23.44 19.62
N LYS A 612 18.38 24.06 19.13
CA LYS A 612 19.31 24.83 19.98
C LYS A 612 18.62 26.01 20.68
N ILE A 613 17.77 26.78 19.98
CA ILE A 613 16.96 27.82 20.62
C ILE A 613 16.04 27.20 21.68
N GLY A 614 15.36 26.10 21.35
CA GLY A 614 14.50 25.38 22.29
C GLY A 614 15.24 24.93 23.54
N ASN A 615 16.47 24.43 23.41
CA ASN A 615 17.28 24.03 24.56
C ASN A 615 17.64 25.21 25.46
N ILE A 616 18.01 26.37 24.89
CA ILE A 616 18.31 27.59 25.67
C ILE A 616 17.04 28.16 26.33
N ALA A 617 15.91 28.07 25.64
CA ALA A 617 14.60 28.52 26.12
C ALA A 617 13.84 27.49 26.97
N GLU A 618 14.40 26.30 27.20
CA GLU A 618 13.75 25.18 27.90
C GLU A 618 12.38 24.79 27.30
N VAL A 619 12.26 24.81 25.97
CA VAL A 619 11.08 24.36 25.22
C VAL A 619 11.37 23.02 24.57
N ARG A 620 10.52 22.02 24.88
CA ARG A 620 10.67 20.66 24.36
C ARG A 620 10.43 20.59 22.84
N VAL A 621 11.07 19.62 22.19
CA VAL A 621 11.00 19.43 20.73
C VAL A 621 9.55 19.19 20.26
N GLU A 622 8.72 18.52 21.06
CA GLU A 622 7.30 18.32 20.75
C GLU A 622 6.54 19.64 20.67
N ASP A 623 6.89 20.62 21.51
CA ASP A 623 6.27 21.94 21.52
C ASP A 623 6.84 22.81 20.39
N LEU A 624 8.14 22.71 20.09
CA LEU A 624 8.78 23.39 18.94
C LEU A 624 8.14 23.01 17.60
N SER A 625 7.67 21.76 17.46
CA SER A 625 7.04 21.28 16.24
C SER A 625 5.73 22.01 15.87
N TRP A 626 5.16 22.79 16.80
CA TRP A 626 3.97 23.63 16.59
C TRP A 626 4.29 25.10 16.32
N LEU A 627 5.57 25.47 16.26
CA LEU A 627 6.00 26.80 15.88
C LEU A 627 6.01 26.96 14.35
N SER A 628 6.16 28.18 13.87
CA SER A 628 6.28 28.52 12.45
C SER A 628 7.54 29.35 12.20
N VAL A 629 7.99 29.41 10.96
CA VAL A 629 9.09 30.31 10.55
C VAL A 629 8.80 31.77 10.94
N ALA A 630 7.52 32.20 10.89
CA ALA A 630 7.13 33.55 11.30
C ALA A 630 7.36 33.80 12.80
N ASP A 631 7.22 32.78 13.66
CA ASP A 631 7.50 32.92 15.09
C ASP A 631 9.00 33.08 15.36
N ILE A 632 9.84 32.40 14.57
CA ILE A 632 11.31 32.58 14.60
C ILE A 632 11.68 34.00 14.17
N ARG A 633 11.05 34.49 13.08
CA ARG A 633 11.24 35.87 12.60
C ARG A 633 10.82 36.93 13.60
N ALA A 634 9.87 36.62 14.49
CA ALA A 634 9.37 37.52 15.51
C ALA A 634 10.29 37.66 16.74
N ILE A 635 11.38 36.88 16.83
CA ILE A 635 12.37 36.96 17.90
C ILE A 635 13.10 38.31 17.81
N ARG A 636 13.12 39.06 18.92
CA ARG A 636 13.82 40.36 19.03
C ARG A 636 15.11 40.23 19.79
N LYS A 637 16.02 41.19 19.59
CA LYS A 637 17.36 41.20 20.21
C LYS A 637 17.33 41.24 21.75
N ASP A 638 16.33 41.90 22.31
CA ASP A 638 16.13 42.11 23.74
C ASP A 638 15.27 41.02 24.42
N VAL A 639 14.87 39.97 23.68
CA VAL A 639 13.99 38.93 24.21
C VAL A 639 14.65 38.18 25.36
N GLN A 640 13.90 38.01 26.45
CA GLN A 640 14.31 37.18 27.59
C GLN A 640 13.87 35.74 27.37
N SER A 641 14.70 34.79 27.81
CA SER A 641 14.47 33.35 27.60
C SER A 641 13.10 32.89 28.14
N GLU A 642 12.75 33.30 29.36
CA GLU A 642 11.48 32.94 30.01
C GLU A 642 10.27 33.51 29.27
N ALA A 643 10.33 34.78 28.86
CA ALA A 643 9.25 35.41 28.09
C ALA A 643 9.06 34.74 26.71
N LEU A 644 10.13 34.27 26.10
CA LEU A 644 10.05 33.51 24.85
C LEU A 644 9.39 32.14 25.08
N LYS A 645 9.79 31.42 26.14
CA LYS A 645 9.24 30.13 26.54
C LYS A 645 7.74 30.20 26.76
N GLU A 646 7.27 31.15 27.57
CA GLU A 646 5.83 31.35 27.84
C GLU A 646 5.05 31.55 26.54
N LYS A 647 5.52 32.47 25.68
CA LYS A 647 4.89 32.76 24.38
C LYS A 647 4.84 31.55 23.46
N TRP A 648 5.93 30.79 23.37
CA TRP A 648 6.01 29.62 22.50
C TRP A 648 5.11 28.48 22.98
N LEU A 649 5.03 28.26 24.29
CA LEU A 649 4.13 27.26 24.88
C LEU A 649 2.65 27.63 24.65
N GLU A 650 2.29 28.91 24.75
CA GLU A 650 0.94 29.41 24.44
C GLU A 650 0.55 29.17 22.97
N LEU A 651 1.46 29.51 22.04
CA LEU A 651 1.28 29.26 20.61
C LEU A 651 1.12 27.76 20.31
N ALA A 652 2.00 26.93 20.89
CA ALA A 652 1.97 25.49 20.71
C ALA A 652 0.68 24.87 21.25
N TYR A 653 0.20 25.32 22.42
CA TYR A 653 -1.08 24.88 22.98
C TYR A 653 -2.26 25.22 22.06
N THR A 654 -2.34 26.47 21.60
CA THR A 654 -3.42 26.94 20.72
C THR A 654 -3.46 26.18 19.39
N ARG A 655 -2.31 26.01 18.76
CA ARG A 655 -2.20 25.32 17.46
C ARG A 655 -2.45 23.82 17.58
N ARG A 656 -2.04 23.17 18.68
CA ARG A 656 -2.40 21.77 18.98
C ARG A 656 -3.91 21.57 19.08
N LYS A 657 -4.60 22.48 19.78
CA LYS A 657 -6.05 22.43 19.92
C LYS A 657 -6.72 22.55 18.54
N GLN A 658 -6.35 23.57 17.76
CA GLN A 658 -6.88 23.77 16.42
C GLN A 658 -6.58 22.60 15.48
N TYR A 659 -5.36 22.04 15.55
CA TYR A 659 -4.97 20.87 14.77
C TYR A 659 -5.88 19.66 15.07
N ARG A 660 -6.15 19.39 16.36
CA ARG A 660 -7.05 18.29 16.77
C ARG A 660 -8.47 18.49 16.24
N GLU A 661 -8.98 19.72 16.30
CA GLU A 661 -10.29 20.07 15.73
C GLU A 661 -10.31 19.78 14.22
N TYR A 662 -9.36 20.34 13.45
CA TYR A 662 -9.32 20.18 11.99
C TYR A 662 -9.05 18.75 11.52
N ARG A 663 -8.31 17.94 12.28
CA ARG A 663 -8.04 16.52 11.95
C ARG A 663 -9.32 15.68 11.88
N THR A 664 -10.40 16.12 12.52
CA THR A 664 -11.69 15.44 12.45
C THR A 664 -12.36 15.55 11.09
N LEU A 665 -12.05 16.60 10.31
CA LEU A 665 -12.66 16.85 9.01
C LEU A 665 -12.18 15.83 7.97
N LEU A 666 -13.10 15.42 7.11
CA LEU A 666 -12.80 14.71 5.88
C LEU A 666 -12.61 15.75 4.77
N LEU A 667 -11.42 15.80 4.18
CA LEU A 667 -11.08 16.73 3.10
C LEU A 667 -10.64 15.93 1.86
N PRO A 668 -11.10 16.29 0.65
CA PRO A 668 -10.79 15.55 -0.57
C PRO A 668 -9.30 15.67 -0.96
N GLU A 669 -8.83 14.83 -1.86
CA GLU A 669 -7.50 14.95 -2.48
C GLU A 669 -7.46 16.12 -3.47
N VAL A 670 -8.57 16.35 -4.19
CA VAL A 670 -8.74 17.47 -5.12
C VAL A 670 -9.98 18.30 -4.75
N ILE A 671 -9.80 19.62 -4.62
CA ILE A 671 -10.88 20.60 -4.43
C ILE A 671 -11.05 21.38 -5.73
N LEU A 672 -12.16 21.13 -6.43
CA LEU A 672 -12.50 21.83 -7.67
C LEU A 672 -13.44 23.02 -7.45
N SER A 673 -14.21 22.97 -6.36
CA SER A 673 -15.18 24.00 -5.99
C SER A 673 -15.55 23.89 -4.51
N PRO A 674 -16.33 24.84 -3.95
CA PRO A 674 -16.84 24.71 -2.60
C PRO A 674 -17.68 23.44 -2.38
N LEU A 675 -18.29 22.87 -3.41
CA LEU A 675 -19.09 21.64 -3.33
C LEU A 675 -18.23 20.42 -2.97
N SER A 676 -16.92 20.44 -3.24
CA SER A 676 -15.98 19.35 -2.91
C SER A 676 -15.84 19.10 -1.40
N PHE A 677 -16.35 19.97 -0.53
CA PHE A 677 -16.45 19.74 0.92
C PHE A 677 -17.73 18.99 1.34
N ASP A 678 -18.75 18.96 0.48
CA ASP A 678 -19.97 18.21 0.74
C ASP A 678 -20.00 16.89 -0.02
N ILE A 679 -19.37 16.82 -1.20
CA ILE A 679 -19.33 15.65 -2.07
C ILE A 679 -17.86 15.30 -2.29
N ILE A 680 -17.40 14.23 -1.65
CA ILE A 680 -16.01 13.76 -1.72
C ILE A 680 -15.98 12.38 -2.40
N PRO A 681 -15.76 12.34 -3.72
CA PRO A 681 -15.56 11.09 -4.42
C PRO A 681 -14.24 10.44 -4.01
N VAL A 682 -14.26 9.11 -3.89
CA VAL A 682 -13.08 8.29 -3.63
C VAL A 682 -12.80 7.52 -4.91
N TYR A 683 -11.78 7.96 -5.63
CA TYR A 683 -11.36 7.32 -6.87
C TYR A 683 -10.42 6.15 -6.58
N GLU A 684 -10.37 5.20 -7.49
CA GLU A 684 -9.36 4.16 -7.45
C GLU A 684 -8.03 4.79 -7.85
N ALA A 685 -7.08 4.78 -6.92
CA ALA A 685 -5.73 5.25 -7.21
C ALA A 685 -5.12 4.39 -8.30
N ARG A 686 -4.24 5.00 -9.10
CA ARG A 686 -3.42 4.32 -10.11
C ARG A 686 -1.99 4.25 -9.59
N PRO A 687 -1.58 3.16 -8.90
CA PRO A 687 -0.23 3.05 -8.39
C PRO A 687 0.78 3.14 -9.53
N ASN A 688 1.91 3.77 -9.24
CA ASN A 688 3.06 3.78 -10.11
C ASN A 688 3.85 2.49 -9.84
N PHE A 689 3.65 1.49 -10.69
CA PHE A 689 4.41 0.24 -10.62
C PHE A 689 5.81 0.45 -11.18
N ILE A 690 6.81 0.00 -10.42
CA ILE A 690 8.22 0.17 -10.74
C ILE A 690 8.83 -1.21 -10.99
N THR A 691 9.61 -1.32 -12.07
CA THR A 691 10.12 -2.57 -12.66
C THR A 691 9.05 -3.42 -13.35
N SER A 692 9.48 -4.46 -14.05
CA SER A 692 8.66 -5.46 -14.74
C SER A 692 8.59 -6.81 -14.00
N LYS A 693 9.00 -6.86 -12.73
CA LYS A 693 9.11 -8.10 -11.95
C LYS A 693 7.83 -8.45 -11.19
N ARG A 694 7.71 -9.73 -10.84
CA ARG A 694 6.70 -10.29 -9.95
C ARG A 694 7.37 -10.88 -8.72
N ILE A 695 6.84 -10.58 -7.53
CA ILE A 695 7.34 -11.08 -6.24
C ILE A 695 6.19 -11.46 -5.32
N GLU A 696 6.48 -12.34 -4.37
CA GLU A 696 5.59 -12.68 -3.26
C GLU A 696 6.36 -12.57 -1.95
N GLY A 697 5.79 -12.02 -0.89
CA GLY A 697 6.54 -11.85 0.35
C GLY A 697 5.71 -11.38 1.53
N GLU A 698 6.29 -11.57 2.72
CA GLU A 698 5.71 -11.08 3.96
C GLU A 698 5.65 -9.55 3.97
N VAL A 699 4.55 -9.02 4.46
CA VAL A 699 4.28 -7.58 4.52
C VAL A 699 4.75 -7.04 5.86
N VAL A 700 5.52 -5.95 5.85
CA VAL A 700 5.89 -5.23 7.08
C VAL A 700 5.49 -3.78 7.00
N MET A 701 4.67 -3.38 7.97
CA MET A 701 4.26 -2.01 8.24
C MET A 701 5.33 -1.33 9.09
N LEU A 702 6.30 -0.68 8.45
CA LEU A 702 7.46 -0.09 9.15
C LEU A 702 7.08 1.09 10.06
N GLU A 703 5.92 1.71 9.85
CA GLU A 703 5.38 2.74 10.74
C GLU A 703 4.85 2.18 12.07
N ASP A 704 4.41 0.92 12.08
CA ASP A 704 3.86 0.25 13.27
C ASP A 704 4.98 -0.33 14.15
N ASP A 705 6.02 -0.88 13.52
CA ASP A 705 7.24 -1.36 14.19
C ASP A 705 8.50 -0.84 13.46
N LYS A 706 9.07 0.23 14.00
CA LYS A 706 10.27 0.88 13.42
C LYS A 706 11.53 0.03 13.50
N ASP A 707 11.56 -0.97 14.39
CA ASP A 707 12.71 -1.85 14.63
C ASP A 707 12.57 -3.21 13.93
N ALA A 708 11.50 -3.39 13.13
CA ALA A 708 11.24 -4.62 12.40
C ALA A 708 12.39 -5.01 11.46
N ASP A 709 12.73 -6.31 11.42
CA ASP A 709 13.67 -6.84 10.43
C ASP A 709 13.01 -6.92 9.06
N ILE A 710 13.30 -5.95 8.20
CA ILE A 710 12.74 -5.83 6.85
C ILE A 710 13.47 -6.66 5.77
N THR A 711 14.52 -7.39 6.14
CA THR A 711 15.33 -8.17 5.17
C THR A 711 14.47 -9.22 4.48
N GLY A 712 14.43 -9.22 3.13
CA GLY A 712 13.66 -10.19 2.34
C GLY A 712 12.14 -10.02 2.42
N ARG A 713 11.63 -8.90 2.95
CA ARG A 713 10.19 -8.62 3.09
C ARG A 713 9.71 -7.50 2.17
N ILE A 714 8.41 -7.38 2.02
CA ILE A 714 7.75 -6.29 1.30
C ILE A 714 7.43 -5.18 2.31
N VAL A 715 8.12 -4.05 2.18
CA VAL A 715 8.00 -2.94 3.13
C VAL A 715 6.90 -1.99 2.69
N VAL A 716 6.03 -1.62 3.63
CA VAL A 716 4.87 -0.75 3.40
C VAL A 716 4.95 0.49 4.28
N LEU A 717 4.78 1.66 3.68
CA LEU A 717 4.80 2.98 4.35
C LEU A 717 3.66 3.88 3.86
N THR A 718 3.18 4.81 4.69
CA THR A 718 2.22 5.81 4.19
C THR A 718 2.92 6.78 3.25
N LYS A 719 4.10 7.25 3.62
CA LYS A 719 4.94 8.13 2.82
C LYS A 719 6.40 7.80 3.05
N ALA A 720 7.23 8.10 2.08
CA ALA A 720 8.67 7.94 2.22
C ALA A 720 9.39 9.05 1.48
N ASP A 721 10.16 9.81 2.25
CA ASP A 721 10.98 10.91 1.78
C ASP A 721 12.47 10.48 1.71
N PRO A 722 13.41 11.37 1.36
CA PRO A 722 14.83 11.02 1.28
C PRO A 722 15.44 10.47 2.57
N GLY A 723 14.82 10.68 3.72
CA GLY A 723 15.23 10.15 4.99
C GLY A 723 15.11 8.63 5.15
N TYR A 724 14.40 7.95 4.24
CA TYR A 724 14.21 6.50 4.27
C TYR A 724 15.27 5.72 3.45
N GLU A 725 16.35 6.37 3.06
CA GLU A 725 17.42 5.80 2.22
C GLU A 725 18.00 4.49 2.77
N TRP A 726 18.12 4.39 4.10
CA TRP A 726 18.64 3.21 4.76
C TRP A 726 17.86 1.92 4.47
N ILE A 727 16.57 1.99 4.10
CA ILE A 727 15.74 0.83 3.76
C ILE A 727 16.36 0.03 2.62
N PHE A 728 16.85 0.73 1.58
CA PHE A 728 17.39 0.10 0.37
C PHE A 728 18.71 -0.65 0.62
N THR A 729 19.35 -0.41 1.76
CA THR A 729 20.54 -1.17 2.18
C THR A 729 20.18 -2.57 2.72
N LYS A 730 18.94 -2.77 3.16
CA LYS A 730 18.47 -3.95 3.91
C LYS A 730 18.01 -5.13 3.05
N ASN A 731 18.21 -5.10 1.74
CA ASN A 731 17.82 -6.18 0.83
C ASN A 731 16.33 -6.55 0.96
N ILE A 732 15.47 -5.53 0.91
CA ILE A 732 14.01 -5.70 0.89
C ILE A 732 13.59 -6.42 -0.40
N LYS A 733 12.49 -7.19 -0.33
CA LYS A 733 11.97 -7.94 -1.49
C LYS A 733 11.10 -7.04 -2.37
N GLY A 734 10.35 -6.11 -1.78
CA GLY A 734 9.50 -5.14 -2.50
C GLY A 734 9.16 -3.92 -1.65
N PHE A 735 8.56 -2.91 -2.28
CA PHE A 735 8.25 -1.63 -1.62
C PHE A 735 6.89 -1.07 -2.03
N ILE A 736 6.06 -0.66 -1.06
CA ILE A 736 4.74 -0.10 -1.32
C ILE A 736 4.55 1.19 -0.52
N THR A 737 4.05 2.24 -1.16
CA THR A 737 3.68 3.49 -0.46
C THR A 737 2.26 3.95 -0.75
N LYS A 738 1.60 4.52 0.26
CA LYS A 738 0.28 5.14 0.08
C LYS A 738 0.36 6.38 -0.82
N TYR A 739 1.31 7.26 -0.55
CA TYR A 739 1.56 8.47 -1.33
C TYR A 739 2.89 8.37 -2.09
N GLY A 740 2.90 8.88 -3.31
CA GLY A 740 4.11 9.08 -4.10
C GLY A 740 3.82 9.17 -5.59
N GLY A 741 4.59 9.99 -6.31
CA GLY A 741 4.44 10.14 -7.77
C GLY A 741 5.38 9.23 -8.59
N ALA A 742 5.14 9.13 -9.90
CA ALA A 742 5.95 8.34 -10.85
C ALA A 742 7.42 8.80 -10.96
N ALA A 743 7.69 10.05 -10.61
CA ALA A 743 9.03 10.65 -10.58
C ALA A 743 9.52 10.91 -9.14
N SER A 744 8.88 10.33 -8.12
CA SER A 744 9.29 10.47 -6.71
C SER A 744 10.70 9.93 -6.46
N HIS A 745 11.29 10.31 -5.31
CA HIS A 745 12.56 9.72 -4.86
C HIS A 745 12.48 8.21 -4.83
N MET A 746 11.44 7.69 -4.16
CA MET A 746 11.22 6.26 -3.97
C MET A 746 11.07 5.49 -5.28
N ALA A 747 10.34 6.05 -6.25
CA ALA A 747 10.20 5.43 -7.57
C ALA A 747 11.54 5.30 -8.29
N ILE A 748 12.41 6.33 -8.20
CA ILE A 748 13.75 6.28 -8.79
C ILE A 748 14.63 5.27 -8.05
N ARG A 749 14.57 5.20 -6.71
CA ARG A 749 15.33 4.22 -5.92
C ARG A 749 14.97 2.79 -6.26
N CYS A 750 13.67 2.50 -6.31
CA CYS A 750 13.19 1.17 -6.64
C CYS A 750 13.64 0.76 -8.04
N ALA A 751 13.63 1.68 -9.01
CA ALA A 751 14.14 1.41 -10.36
C ALA A 751 15.67 1.20 -10.39
N GLU A 752 16.44 2.04 -9.69
CA GLU A 752 17.91 1.97 -9.64
C GLU A 752 18.40 0.66 -8.97
N PHE A 753 17.75 0.24 -7.89
CA PHE A 753 18.08 -0.98 -7.15
C PHE A 753 17.33 -2.21 -7.66
N ASP A 754 16.52 -2.08 -8.72
CA ASP A 754 15.79 -3.19 -9.35
C ASP A 754 14.86 -3.94 -8.36
N ILE A 755 14.22 -3.13 -7.49
CA ILE A 755 13.26 -3.52 -6.45
C ILE A 755 11.84 -3.31 -6.98
N PRO A 756 11.00 -4.35 -7.05
CA PRO A 756 9.61 -4.22 -7.46
C PRO A 756 8.83 -3.36 -6.47
N ALA A 757 8.10 -2.37 -6.97
CA ALA A 757 7.37 -1.44 -6.11
C ALA A 757 6.03 -0.97 -6.66
N ALA A 758 5.13 -0.58 -5.77
CA ALA A 758 3.89 0.12 -6.07
C ALA A 758 3.81 1.42 -5.26
N ILE A 759 3.95 2.56 -5.96
CA ILE A 759 4.09 3.88 -5.34
C ILE A 759 2.85 4.73 -5.59
N GLY A 760 2.25 5.29 -4.55
CA GLY A 760 1.02 6.09 -4.70
C GLY A 760 -0.24 5.23 -4.78
N CYS A 761 -0.35 4.22 -3.91
CA CYS A 761 -1.48 3.30 -3.85
C CYS A 761 -2.80 3.94 -3.38
N GLY A 762 -2.76 5.15 -2.83
CA GLY A 762 -3.93 5.82 -2.29
C GLY A 762 -4.58 5.08 -1.12
N GLU A 763 -5.69 5.63 -0.62
CA GLU A 763 -6.33 5.13 0.61
C GLU A 763 -6.88 3.71 0.48
N LYS A 764 -7.52 3.38 -0.64
CA LYS A 764 -8.23 2.11 -0.83
C LYS A 764 -7.26 0.92 -0.87
N ILE A 765 -6.26 0.96 -1.75
CA ILE A 765 -5.29 -0.13 -1.92
C ILE A 765 -4.40 -0.24 -0.69
N TYR A 766 -3.94 0.89 -0.12
CA TYR A 766 -3.12 0.86 1.10
C TYR A 766 -3.82 0.17 2.27
N ASN A 767 -5.10 0.47 2.52
CA ASN A 767 -5.87 -0.18 3.58
C ASN A 767 -6.13 -1.67 3.34
N ALA A 768 -6.11 -2.12 2.08
CA ALA A 768 -6.19 -3.54 1.76
C ALA A 768 -4.86 -4.24 2.05
N VAL A 769 -3.75 -3.66 1.56
CA VAL A 769 -2.38 -4.16 1.78
C VAL A 769 -2.02 -4.19 3.26
N SER A 770 -2.40 -3.17 4.04
CA SER A 770 -2.06 -3.08 5.47
C SER A 770 -2.72 -4.14 6.36
N LYS A 771 -3.61 -4.97 5.79
CA LYS A 771 -4.29 -6.07 6.48
C LYS A 771 -3.79 -7.44 6.01
N MET A 772 -2.87 -7.48 5.05
CA MET A 772 -2.29 -8.71 4.53
C MET A 772 -0.99 -9.00 5.27
N ASP A 773 -0.78 -10.23 5.70
CA ASP A 773 0.52 -10.66 6.25
C ASP A 773 1.48 -11.09 5.14
N TYR A 774 0.94 -11.50 3.99
CA TYR A 774 1.71 -11.96 2.83
C TYR A 774 1.00 -11.51 1.55
N LEU A 775 1.75 -10.89 0.63
CA LEU A 775 1.20 -10.35 -0.61
C LEU A 775 1.99 -10.78 -1.83
N GLU A 776 1.29 -10.81 -2.96
CA GLU A 776 1.87 -10.87 -4.29
C GLU A 776 1.83 -9.47 -4.94
N LEU A 777 2.97 -9.04 -5.48
CA LEU A 777 3.13 -7.81 -6.24
C LEU A 777 3.61 -8.16 -7.66
N ASP A 778 2.76 -7.96 -8.66
CA ASP A 778 3.08 -8.08 -10.07
C ASP A 778 3.13 -6.69 -10.71
N CYS A 779 4.34 -6.15 -10.84
CA CYS A 779 4.54 -4.80 -11.39
C CYS A 779 4.27 -4.73 -12.89
N LYS A 780 4.44 -5.84 -13.63
CA LYS A 780 4.23 -5.88 -15.09
C LYS A 780 2.76 -5.79 -15.44
N ASN A 781 1.91 -6.51 -14.70
CA ASN A 781 0.46 -6.50 -14.89
C ASN A 781 -0.26 -5.44 -14.06
N GLY A 782 0.46 -4.77 -13.15
CA GLY A 782 -0.09 -3.72 -12.30
C GLY A 782 -1.04 -4.26 -11.23
N GLU A 783 -0.71 -5.42 -10.66
CA GLU A 783 -1.57 -6.12 -9.72
C GLU A 783 -0.94 -6.25 -8.33
N ILE A 784 -1.78 -6.06 -7.30
CA ILE A 784 -1.46 -6.37 -5.91
C ILE A 784 -2.56 -7.30 -5.41
N LYS A 785 -2.19 -8.51 -4.99
CA LYS A 785 -3.13 -9.54 -4.56
C LYS A 785 -2.66 -10.13 -3.22
N PRO A 786 -3.57 -10.63 -2.38
CA PRO A 786 -3.18 -11.53 -1.30
C PRO A 786 -2.34 -12.66 -1.90
N GLY A 787 -1.18 -12.96 -1.32
CA GLY A 787 -0.45 -14.17 -1.71
C GLY A 787 -1.23 -15.41 -1.28
N ILE A 788 -0.79 -16.59 -1.71
CA ILE A 788 -1.44 -17.85 -1.31
C ILE A 788 -1.30 -18.00 0.22
N GLN A 789 -2.41 -17.79 0.94
CA GLN A 789 -2.55 -17.92 2.38
C GLN A 789 -3.75 -18.81 2.70
N TYR A 790 -3.55 -19.88 3.47
CA TYR A 790 -4.64 -20.74 3.92
C TYR A 790 -5.11 -20.33 5.31
N ASN A 791 -6.15 -19.53 5.43
CA ASN A 791 -6.59 -19.08 6.75
C ASN A 791 -7.28 -20.22 7.53
N ASN A 792 -6.90 -20.44 8.80
CA ASN A 792 -7.44 -21.46 9.73
C ASN A 792 -7.09 -22.92 9.43
N LEU A 793 -5.90 -23.23 8.93
CA LEU A 793 -5.42 -24.62 8.94
C LEU A 793 -4.77 -24.95 10.27
N HIS A 794 -5.09 -26.09 10.86
CA HIS A 794 -4.50 -26.53 12.13
C HIS A 794 -3.38 -27.54 11.86
N ALA A 795 -2.21 -27.35 12.47
CA ALA A 795 -1.12 -28.30 12.37
C ALA A 795 -0.66 -28.77 13.76
N LEU A 796 -0.26 -30.02 13.89
CA LEU A 796 0.55 -30.49 15.01
C LEU A 796 2.03 -30.37 14.63
N ILE A 797 2.88 -29.87 15.53
CA ILE A 797 4.32 -29.78 15.30
C ILE A 797 5.12 -30.47 16.40
N THR A 798 6.04 -31.36 16.03
CA THR A 798 6.87 -32.11 16.98
C THR A 798 7.99 -31.23 17.54
N GLN A 799 8.58 -31.63 18.67
CA GLN A 799 9.57 -30.81 19.38
C GLN A 799 10.81 -31.63 19.72
N ARG A 800 11.97 -30.97 19.80
CA ARG A 800 13.21 -31.60 20.25
C ARG A 800 13.18 -31.80 21.76
N GLU A 801 13.82 -32.86 22.24
CA GLU A 801 14.13 -32.96 23.66
C GLU A 801 15.31 -32.04 24.00
N GLY A 802 15.28 -31.49 25.20
CA GLY A 802 16.36 -30.74 25.79
C GLY A 802 16.28 -30.79 27.30
N VAL A 803 17.18 -30.05 27.94
CA VAL A 803 17.29 -30.00 29.40
C VAL A 803 17.45 -28.54 29.81
N ASN A 804 16.70 -28.09 30.81
CA ASN A 804 16.84 -26.75 31.35
C ASN A 804 18.12 -26.61 32.22
N ALA A 805 18.38 -25.41 32.73
CA ALA A 805 19.53 -25.15 33.60
C ALA A 805 19.52 -25.93 34.94
N TYR A 806 18.39 -26.54 35.32
CA TYR A 806 18.22 -27.32 36.55
C TYR A 806 18.35 -28.83 36.34
N GLY A 807 18.47 -29.29 35.09
CA GLY A 807 18.53 -30.72 34.76
C GLY A 807 17.17 -31.36 34.44
N ASP A 808 16.07 -30.59 34.39
CA ASP A 808 14.76 -31.13 34.05
C ASP A 808 14.55 -31.23 32.53
N PRO A 809 13.86 -32.27 32.03
CA PRO A 809 13.50 -32.39 30.62
C PRO A 809 12.65 -31.20 30.13
N THR A 810 12.97 -30.68 28.95
CA THR A 810 12.19 -29.64 28.26
C THR A 810 11.96 -29.98 26.80
N ASP A 811 10.83 -29.52 26.27
CA ASP A 811 10.58 -29.53 24.83
C ASP A 811 11.11 -28.23 24.21
N ILE A 812 11.87 -28.33 23.11
CA ILE A 812 12.50 -27.19 22.43
C ILE A 812 12.01 -27.13 20.97
N LEU A 813 11.48 -25.97 20.59
CA LEU A 813 11.08 -25.66 19.22
C LEU A 813 11.69 -24.33 18.77
N GLU A 814 12.32 -24.33 17.60
CA GLU A 814 12.86 -23.11 16.97
C GLU A 814 11.70 -22.25 16.45
N SER A 815 11.65 -20.97 16.81
CA SER A 815 10.57 -20.05 16.40
C SER A 815 10.45 -19.86 14.88
N ALA A 816 11.53 -20.15 14.14
CA ALA A 816 11.54 -20.14 12.68
C ALA A 816 10.52 -21.13 12.08
N TYR A 817 10.35 -22.32 12.68
CA TYR A 817 9.33 -23.28 12.25
C TYR A 817 7.93 -22.69 12.36
N MET A 818 7.60 -22.12 13.54
CA MET A 818 6.30 -21.50 13.78
C MET A 818 6.00 -20.45 12.71
N ARG A 819 6.91 -19.48 12.56
CA ARG A 819 6.75 -18.39 11.60
C ARG A 819 6.61 -18.89 10.16
N PHE A 820 7.41 -19.89 9.75
CA PHE A 820 7.38 -20.40 8.38
C PHE A 820 6.01 -20.98 8.02
N TYR A 821 5.43 -21.80 8.90
CA TYR A 821 4.13 -22.43 8.66
C TYR A 821 2.95 -21.46 8.91
N GLU A 822 3.06 -20.52 9.85
CA GLU A 822 2.08 -19.43 10.04
C GLU A 822 1.97 -18.56 8.79
N LEU A 823 3.08 -18.27 8.10
CA LEU A 823 3.06 -17.56 6.82
C LEU A 823 2.40 -18.36 5.69
N MET A 824 2.17 -19.67 5.86
CA MET A 824 1.35 -20.49 4.95
C MET A 824 -0.11 -20.56 5.41
N GLY A 825 -0.43 -19.99 6.57
CA GLY A 825 -1.75 -19.93 7.16
C GLY A 825 -2.07 -21.05 8.17
N PHE A 826 -1.07 -21.87 8.53
CA PHE A 826 -1.25 -22.84 9.61
C PHE A 826 -1.23 -22.17 10.98
N ILE A 827 -1.90 -22.81 11.93
CA ILE A 827 -1.82 -22.56 13.37
C ILE A 827 -1.12 -23.79 13.96
N PRO A 828 0.23 -23.79 14.05
CA PRO A 828 0.95 -24.95 14.56
C PRO A 828 0.76 -25.06 16.08
N LYS A 829 0.42 -26.25 16.56
CA LYS A 829 0.26 -26.59 17.97
C LYS A 829 1.42 -27.49 18.39
N PRO A 830 2.37 -27.00 19.20
CA PRO A 830 3.50 -27.81 19.64
C PRO A 830 3.04 -29.02 20.45
N VAL A 831 3.58 -30.20 20.12
CA VAL A 831 3.26 -31.46 20.81
C VAL A 831 4.37 -31.79 21.80
N SER A 832 4.00 -32.00 23.06
CA SER A 832 4.96 -32.39 24.09
C SER A 832 5.44 -33.83 23.90
N ASN A 833 6.75 -34.07 24.08
CA ASN A 833 7.34 -35.41 24.02
C ASN A 833 6.91 -36.31 25.19
N HIS A 834 6.27 -35.75 26.22
CA HIS A 834 5.79 -36.48 27.39
C HIS A 834 4.27 -36.70 27.39
N ASN A 835 3.59 -36.48 26.27
CA ASN A 835 2.15 -36.64 26.17
C ASN A 835 1.74 -38.13 26.25
N ARG A 836 0.89 -38.48 27.21
CA ARG A 836 0.41 -39.86 27.43
C ARG A 836 -0.76 -40.24 26.53
N ASN A 837 -1.54 -39.28 26.04
CA ASN A 837 -2.74 -39.53 25.25
C ASN A 837 -2.71 -38.71 23.95
N ILE A 838 -1.96 -39.23 22.97
CA ILE A 838 -1.77 -38.58 21.67
C ILE A 838 -3.07 -38.54 20.85
N GLU A 839 -3.96 -39.52 21.01
CA GLU A 839 -5.23 -39.59 20.25
C GLU A 839 -6.10 -38.34 20.51
N LYS A 840 -6.13 -37.85 21.76
CA LYS A 840 -6.86 -36.63 22.12
C LYS A 840 -6.35 -35.35 21.47
N LEU A 841 -5.14 -35.34 20.92
CA LEU A 841 -4.63 -34.19 20.18
C LEU A 841 -5.40 -33.96 18.87
N PHE A 842 -6.10 -35.00 18.40
CA PHE A 842 -6.93 -34.99 17.20
C PHE A 842 -8.44 -34.88 17.52
N ASP A 843 -8.81 -34.52 18.76
CA ASP A 843 -10.19 -34.15 19.10
C ASP A 843 -10.60 -32.87 18.35
N ASP A 844 -9.64 -31.98 18.09
CA ASP A 844 -9.76 -30.85 17.18
C ASP A 844 -9.37 -31.27 15.75
N LYS A 845 -9.91 -30.61 14.72
CA LYS A 845 -9.49 -30.83 13.32
C LYS A 845 -7.99 -30.52 13.19
N ILE A 846 -7.21 -31.47 12.67
CA ILE A 846 -5.80 -31.30 12.33
C ILE A 846 -5.63 -31.56 10.83
N ASP A 847 -5.12 -30.58 10.12
CA ASP A 847 -4.91 -30.59 8.68
C ASP A 847 -3.50 -31.07 8.28
N LEU A 848 -2.51 -30.94 9.18
CA LEU A 848 -1.12 -31.29 8.89
C LEU A 848 -0.35 -31.77 10.14
N LEU A 849 0.52 -32.75 9.97
CA LEU A 849 1.59 -33.06 10.93
C LEU A 849 2.94 -32.55 10.41
N ILE A 850 3.63 -31.77 11.23
CA ILE A 850 4.97 -31.26 10.96
C ILE A 850 5.96 -32.00 11.87
N VAL A 851 6.88 -32.75 11.27
CA VAL A 851 7.93 -33.48 11.98
C VAL A 851 9.26 -32.75 11.82
N VAL A 852 9.75 -32.14 12.91
CA VAL A 852 10.87 -31.19 12.86
C VAL A 852 12.24 -31.86 12.74
N GLY A 853 13.28 -31.08 12.40
CA GLY A 853 14.66 -31.57 12.35
C GLY A 853 15.41 -31.55 13.70
N GLY A 854 16.67 -31.98 13.67
CA GLY A 854 17.66 -31.76 14.74
C GLY A 854 17.85 -32.89 15.77
N GLY A 855 19.12 -33.21 16.06
CA GLY A 855 19.57 -34.30 16.93
C GLY A 855 19.62 -35.66 16.21
N SER A 856 20.17 -36.68 16.86
CA SER A 856 20.47 -37.98 16.23
C SER A 856 19.41 -39.05 16.53
N LEU A 857 19.41 -40.15 15.77
CA LEU A 857 18.58 -41.33 16.03
C LEU A 857 19.34 -42.35 16.90
N GLN A 858 18.71 -43.50 17.18
CA GLN A 858 19.38 -44.61 17.86
C GLN A 858 20.50 -45.19 16.97
N PRO A 859 21.65 -45.64 17.55
CA PRO A 859 22.76 -46.19 16.79
C PRO A 859 22.38 -47.33 15.81
N GLU A 860 21.35 -48.11 16.13
CA GLU A 860 20.86 -49.21 15.30
C GLU A 860 20.23 -48.76 13.97
N CYS A 861 19.84 -47.48 13.88
CA CYS A 861 19.29 -46.88 12.66
C CYS A 861 20.36 -46.59 11.60
N TYR A 862 21.64 -46.67 11.95
CA TYR A 862 22.76 -46.26 11.11
C TYR A 862 23.58 -47.44 10.54
N ASP A 863 24.47 -47.13 9.60
CA ASP A 863 25.47 -48.05 9.06
C ASP A 863 26.55 -48.43 10.09
N ARG A 864 26.76 -47.58 11.11
CA ARG A 864 27.73 -47.76 12.19
C ARG A 864 27.25 -47.11 13.50
N PRO A 865 27.77 -47.55 14.67
CA PRO A 865 27.39 -46.95 15.95
C PRO A 865 27.95 -45.53 16.13
N HIS A 866 27.27 -44.71 16.94
CA HIS A 866 27.69 -43.38 17.38
C HIS A 866 27.38 -43.13 18.86
N ASN A 867 27.91 -42.04 19.42
CA ASN A 867 27.70 -41.64 20.82
C ASN A 867 26.95 -40.31 20.96
N ASP A 868 26.36 -39.78 19.87
CA ASP A 868 25.53 -38.57 19.93
C ASP A 868 24.31 -38.75 20.84
N GLU A 869 23.80 -37.62 21.36
CA GLU A 869 22.63 -37.57 22.23
C GLU A 869 21.36 -38.05 21.50
N ILE A 870 20.70 -39.05 22.10
CA ILE A 870 19.46 -39.65 21.60
C ILE A 870 18.23 -38.98 22.25
N GLN A 871 17.08 -39.04 21.57
CA GLN A 871 15.82 -38.42 22.02
C GLN A 871 14.69 -39.45 22.08
N PRO A 872 14.69 -40.36 23.07
CA PRO A 872 13.79 -41.53 23.09
C PRO A 872 12.32 -41.19 23.32
N HIS A 873 12.00 -40.12 24.07
CA HIS A 873 10.61 -39.71 24.30
C HIS A 873 10.00 -39.09 23.04
N ARG A 874 10.81 -38.33 22.30
CA ARG A 874 10.49 -37.81 20.98
C ARG A 874 10.26 -38.94 19.98
N ASP A 875 11.15 -39.93 19.92
CA ASP A 875 11.02 -41.08 19.00
C ASP A 875 9.67 -41.80 19.20
N ILE A 876 9.29 -42.05 20.46
CA ILE A 876 8.00 -42.67 20.81
C ILE A 876 6.82 -41.78 20.39
N THR A 877 6.93 -40.47 20.59
CA THR A 877 5.87 -39.51 20.27
C THR A 877 5.68 -39.34 18.77
N GLU A 878 6.79 -39.14 18.03
CA GLU A 878 6.81 -39.01 16.59
C GLU A 878 6.27 -40.28 15.92
N GLU A 879 6.70 -41.48 16.34
CA GLU A 879 6.19 -42.74 15.76
C GLU A 879 4.66 -42.85 15.90
N LYS A 880 4.12 -42.55 17.09
CA LYS A 880 2.67 -42.61 17.32
C LYS A 880 1.90 -41.60 16.47
N LEU A 881 2.40 -40.36 16.38
CA LEU A 881 1.80 -39.32 15.54
C LEU A 881 1.83 -39.70 14.05
N ILE A 882 3.00 -40.13 13.54
CA ILE A 882 3.18 -40.54 12.14
C ILE A 882 2.22 -41.68 11.79
N ARG A 883 2.17 -42.74 12.61
CA ARG A 883 1.27 -43.87 12.36
C ARG A 883 -0.20 -43.48 12.40
N TYR A 884 -0.59 -42.58 13.31
CA TYR A 884 -1.95 -42.05 13.37
C TYR A 884 -2.29 -41.27 12.11
N CYS A 885 -1.45 -40.31 11.72
CA CYS A 885 -1.67 -39.47 10.55
C CYS A 885 -1.78 -40.29 9.27
N ILE A 886 -0.89 -41.27 9.05
CA ILE A 886 -0.98 -42.18 7.89
C ILE A 886 -2.30 -42.95 7.90
N LYS A 887 -2.68 -43.54 9.04
CA LYS A 887 -3.93 -44.32 9.16
C LYS A 887 -5.17 -43.49 8.87
N HIS A 888 -5.16 -42.21 9.24
CA HIS A 888 -6.30 -41.30 9.10
C HIS A 888 -6.20 -40.39 7.86
N GLY A 889 -5.18 -40.57 7.02
CA GLY A 889 -4.98 -39.77 5.81
C GLY A 889 -4.74 -38.28 6.09
N ILE A 890 -4.11 -37.96 7.22
CA ILE A 890 -3.65 -36.61 7.56
C ILE A 890 -2.25 -36.42 6.94
N PRO A 891 -2.04 -35.40 6.09
CA PRO A 891 -0.75 -35.12 5.47
C PRO A 891 0.39 -34.92 6.48
N ILE A 892 1.60 -35.30 6.07
CA ILE A 892 2.82 -35.18 6.88
C ILE A 892 3.88 -34.44 6.08
N VAL A 893 4.46 -33.40 6.68
CA VAL A 893 5.70 -32.78 6.21
C VAL A 893 6.81 -33.04 7.23
N ALA A 894 7.90 -33.66 6.79
CA ALA A 894 9.03 -34.02 7.65
C ALA A 894 10.32 -33.35 7.19
N THR A 895 11.09 -32.80 8.13
CA THR A 895 12.31 -32.03 7.85
C THR A 895 13.54 -32.67 8.49
N CYS A 896 14.62 -32.82 7.73
CA CYS A 896 15.94 -33.27 8.19
C CYS A 896 15.86 -34.57 9.01
N ARG A 897 16.04 -34.52 10.33
CA ARG A 897 15.88 -35.70 11.21
C ARG A 897 14.49 -36.33 11.07
N GLY A 898 13.43 -35.54 10.89
CA GLY A 898 12.08 -36.06 10.69
C GLY A 898 11.99 -37.01 9.49
N MET A 899 12.60 -36.64 8.35
CA MET A 899 12.66 -37.56 7.20
C MET A 899 13.55 -38.76 7.47
N GLN A 900 14.68 -38.57 8.15
CA GLN A 900 15.57 -39.67 8.50
C GLN A 900 14.87 -40.70 9.37
N TYR A 901 14.07 -40.24 10.35
CA TYR A 901 13.30 -41.11 11.24
C TYR A 901 12.20 -41.88 10.49
N ILE A 902 11.46 -41.21 9.60
CA ILE A 902 10.45 -41.87 8.79
C ILE A 902 11.09 -42.91 7.87
N ASN A 903 12.25 -42.64 7.27
CA ASN A 903 12.93 -43.63 6.44
C ASN A 903 13.21 -44.93 7.20
N VAL A 904 13.79 -44.83 8.39
CA VAL A 904 14.12 -46.03 9.20
C VAL A 904 12.89 -46.71 9.78
N LEU A 905 11.83 -45.95 10.11
CA LEU A 905 10.56 -46.50 10.58
C LEU A 905 9.91 -47.44 9.56
N PHE A 906 10.18 -47.22 8.27
CA PHE A 906 9.69 -48.03 7.15
C PHE A 906 10.75 -48.95 6.52
N GLY A 907 11.87 -49.16 7.23
CA GLY A 907 12.86 -50.19 6.87
C GLY A 907 14.00 -49.71 5.96
N GLY A 908 14.17 -48.40 5.77
CA GLY A 908 15.38 -47.83 5.19
C GLY A 908 16.54 -47.74 6.20
N ARG A 909 17.68 -47.20 5.76
CA ARG A 909 18.89 -47.07 6.59
C ARG A 909 19.55 -45.69 6.43
N LEU A 910 20.27 -45.26 7.47
CA LEU A 910 21.04 -44.02 7.47
C LEU A 910 22.55 -44.28 7.44
N HIS A 911 23.30 -43.35 6.87
CA HIS A 911 24.77 -43.33 7.00
C HIS A 911 25.20 -42.21 7.94
N TYR A 912 25.93 -42.59 9.00
CA TYR A 912 26.36 -41.66 10.04
C TYR A 912 27.62 -40.90 9.60
N HIS A 913 27.52 -39.59 9.35
CA HIS A 913 28.62 -38.71 8.94
C HIS A 913 29.59 -39.33 7.89
N PRO A 914 29.12 -39.79 6.71
CA PRO A 914 30.01 -40.39 5.72
C PRO A 914 30.93 -39.34 5.10
N LYS A 915 32.07 -39.81 4.58
CA LYS A 915 32.95 -38.98 3.76
C LYS A 915 32.35 -38.84 2.37
N LEU A 916 31.70 -37.72 2.10
CA LEU A 916 31.11 -37.39 0.80
C LEU A 916 32.18 -37.14 -0.27
N LYS A 917 31.80 -37.35 -1.54
CA LYS A 917 32.68 -37.09 -2.69
C LYS A 917 32.92 -35.60 -2.88
N ILE A 918 31.86 -34.80 -2.72
CA ILE A 918 31.90 -33.35 -2.67
C ILE A 918 31.46 -32.93 -1.27
N GLU A 919 32.29 -32.12 -0.61
CA GLU A 919 31.98 -31.63 0.73
C GLU A 919 30.73 -30.75 0.73
N ARG A 920 29.89 -30.92 1.75
CA ARG A 920 28.71 -30.08 2.02
C ARG A 920 28.91 -29.38 3.35
N PRO A 921 29.50 -28.17 3.36
CA PRO A 921 29.67 -27.40 4.59
C PRO A 921 28.31 -27.02 5.18
N ARG A 922 28.25 -26.93 6.51
CA ARG A 922 27.03 -26.53 7.21
C ARG A 922 26.72 -25.05 6.97
N GLY A 923 25.50 -24.75 6.54
CA GLY A 923 24.98 -23.40 6.28
C GLY A 923 25.35 -22.83 4.92
N VAL A 924 25.79 -23.66 3.98
CA VAL A 924 26.08 -23.30 2.58
C VAL A 924 25.04 -24.00 1.71
N ASP A 925 24.50 -23.30 0.72
CA ASP A 925 23.51 -23.87 -0.20
C ASP A 925 24.21 -24.77 -1.24
N HIS A 926 23.51 -25.80 -1.71
CA HIS A 926 24.01 -26.70 -2.75
C HIS A 926 22.93 -27.08 -3.78
N PRO A 927 23.34 -27.45 -5.02
CA PRO A 927 22.41 -27.84 -6.05
C PRO A 927 21.82 -29.23 -5.79
N VAL A 928 20.52 -29.37 -6.00
CA VAL A 928 19.75 -30.61 -5.92
C VAL A 928 18.85 -30.72 -7.14
N ARG A 929 18.76 -31.93 -7.74
CA ARG A 929 17.89 -32.19 -8.89
C ARG A 929 16.53 -32.66 -8.42
N LEU A 930 15.47 -31.98 -8.84
CA LEU A 930 14.08 -32.45 -8.73
C LEU A 930 13.82 -33.51 -9.80
N VAL A 931 13.55 -34.75 -9.39
CA VAL A 931 13.54 -35.92 -10.28
C VAL A 931 12.40 -35.86 -11.29
N LYS A 932 11.17 -35.51 -10.85
CA LYS A 932 10.00 -35.44 -11.74
C LYS A 932 10.03 -34.27 -12.72
N GLU A 933 10.56 -33.13 -12.26
CA GLU A 933 10.55 -31.86 -13.02
C GLU A 933 11.78 -31.71 -13.92
N ASP A 934 12.78 -32.58 -13.75
CA ASP A 934 14.06 -32.55 -14.45
C ASP A 934 14.75 -31.17 -14.41
N ARG A 935 14.83 -30.57 -13.22
CA ARG A 935 15.49 -29.28 -13.01
C ARG A 935 16.27 -29.23 -11.70
N ILE A 936 17.21 -28.30 -11.63
CA ILE A 936 18.07 -28.09 -10.46
C ILE A 936 17.56 -26.91 -9.65
N ILE A 937 17.49 -27.08 -8.33
CA ILE A 937 17.24 -26.02 -7.35
C ILE A 937 18.42 -25.91 -6.37
N GLN A 938 18.53 -24.79 -5.67
CA GLN A 938 19.47 -24.64 -4.56
C GLN A 938 18.75 -24.90 -3.23
N VAL A 939 19.39 -25.62 -2.31
CA VAL A 939 18.85 -25.89 -0.97
C VAL A 939 19.92 -25.73 0.09
N ASN A 940 19.53 -25.39 1.33
CA ASN A 940 20.48 -25.23 2.42
C ASN A 940 20.94 -26.57 3.02
N ASN A 941 22.19 -26.64 3.46
CA ASN A 941 22.70 -27.81 4.18
C ASN A 941 22.87 -27.56 5.68
N TYR A 942 22.13 -28.27 6.52
CA TYR A 942 22.31 -28.26 7.98
C TYR A 942 22.45 -29.65 8.61
N HIS A 943 22.67 -30.68 7.79
CA HIS A 943 22.81 -32.06 8.20
C HIS A 943 24.21 -32.59 7.89
N GLN A 944 24.51 -33.76 8.45
CA GLN A 944 25.75 -34.50 8.21
C GLN A 944 25.46 -35.97 7.92
N ASP A 945 24.38 -36.50 8.51
CA ASP A 945 23.81 -37.80 8.16
C ASP A 945 23.09 -37.73 6.82
N VAL A 946 23.15 -38.83 6.07
CA VAL A 946 22.58 -38.92 4.73
C VAL A 946 21.89 -40.26 4.50
N ILE A 947 21.02 -40.29 3.49
CA ILE A 947 20.41 -41.49 2.92
C ILE A 947 20.96 -41.64 1.52
N TYR A 948 21.65 -42.74 1.22
CA TYR A 948 22.01 -43.05 -0.17
C TYR A 948 20.80 -43.59 -0.92
N GLU A 949 20.77 -43.43 -2.25
CA GLU A 949 19.66 -43.87 -3.10
C GLU A 949 19.24 -45.34 -2.86
N GLY A 950 20.19 -46.24 -2.57
CA GLY A 950 19.93 -47.66 -2.29
C GLY A 950 19.42 -47.98 -0.88
N GLU A 951 19.43 -47.02 0.04
CA GLU A 951 19.07 -47.20 1.46
C GLU A 951 17.72 -46.52 1.81
N LEU A 952 17.03 -45.97 0.81
CA LEU A 952 15.67 -45.45 0.96
C LEU A 952 14.68 -46.61 1.09
N ALA A 953 13.71 -46.48 2.00
CA ALA A 953 12.67 -47.48 2.17
C ALA A 953 11.87 -47.70 0.86
N PRO A 954 11.61 -48.96 0.45
CA PRO A 954 11.02 -49.25 -0.87
C PRO A 954 9.61 -48.68 -1.12
N CYS A 955 8.91 -48.23 -0.07
CA CYS A 955 7.58 -47.63 -0.18
C CYS A 955 7.58 -46.14 -0.51
N PHE A 956 8.76 -45.51 -0.61
CA PHE A 956 8.90 -44.09 -0.89
C PHE A 956 9.38 -43.83 -2.32
N GLU A 957 8.88 -42.75 -2.90
CA GLU A 957 9.32 -42.24 -4.18
C GLU A 957 10.35 -41.13 -3.98
N VAL A 958 11.46 -41.19 -4.72
CA VAL A 958 12.48 -40.15 -4.71
C VAL A 958 11.95 -38.89 -5.39
N LEU A 959 12.01 -37.75 -4.69
CA LEU A 959 11.58 -36.46 -5.21
C LEU A 959 12.78 -35.57 -5.58
N ALA A 960 13.87 -35.62 -4.79
CA ALA A 960 15.04 -34.79 -5.03
C ALA A 960 16.35 -35.49 -4.62
N VAL A 961 17.42 -35.30 -5.40
CA VAL A 961 18.72 -35.98 -5.22
C VAL A 961 19.89 -35.01 -5.40
N ASP A 962 20.90 -35.11 -4.53
CA ASP A 962 22.24 -34.56 -4.80
C ASP A 962 23.00 -35.54 -5.71
N GLU A 963 22.96 -35.30 -7.02
CA GLU A 963 23.60 -36.17 -8.02
C GLU A 963 25.13 -36.24 -7.88
N GLN A 964 25.76 -35.28 -7.20
CA GLN A 964 27.22 -35.29 -7.04
C GLN A 964 27.65 -36.29 -5.96
N ASN A 965 26.79 -36.51 -4.95
CA ASN A 965 27.04 -37.40 -3.82
C ASN A 965 26.15 -38.64 -3.81
N HIS A 966 25.15 -38.73 -4.70
CA HIS A 966 24.15 -39.80 -4.77
C HIS A 966 23.33 -39.96 -3.48
N THR A 967 22.97 -38.84 -2.86
CA THR A 967 22.21 -38.79 -1.61
C THR A 967 20.81 -38.24 -1.84
N ILE A 968 19.82 -38.82 -1.14
CA ILE A 968 18.43 -38.40 -1.17
C ILE A 968 18.27 -37.11 -0.37
N GLU A 969 17.68 -36.11 -1.02
CA GLU A 969 17.41 -34.78 -0.45
C GLU A 969 15.92 -34.57 -0.24
N ALA A 970 15.06 -35.24 -1.01
CA ALA A 970 13.64 -35.33 -0.70
C ALA A 970 13.03 -36.63 -1.22
N TYR A 971 12.00 -37.12 -0.52
CA TYR A 971 11.18 -38.24 -0.94
C TYR A 971 9.72 -38.03 -0.50
N GLY A 972 8.80 -38.81 -1.06
CA GLY A 972 7.39 -38.72 -0.72
C GLY A 972 6.60 -40.01 -0.93
N SER A 973 5.32 -39.95 -0.58
CA SER A 973 4.35 -41.02 -0.83
C SER A 973 2.95 -40.41 -0.94
N GLU A 974 2.31 -40.59 -2.09
CA GLU A 974 0.91 -40.18 -2.30
C GLU A 974 -0.06 -41.01 -1.42
N GLU A 975 0.22 -42.30 -1.24
CA GLU A 975 -0.61 -43.19 -0.39
C GLU A 975 -0.58 -42.75 1.07
N MET A 976 0.61 -42.43 1.59
CA MET A 976 0.78 -42.00 2.98
C MET A 976 0.58 -40.50 3.17
N LYS A 977 0.37 -39.74 2.09
CA LYS A 977 0.36 -38.27 2.05
C LYS A 977 1.58 -37.70 2.78
N LEU A 978 2.77 -38.04 2.29
CA LEU A 978 4.03 -37.68 2.92
C LEU A 978 4.91 -36.86 1.97
N LEU A 979 5.44 -35.75 2.49
CA LEU A 979 6.56 -35.01 1.92
C LEU A 979 7.70 -34.96 2.93
N ALA A 980 8.88 -35.43 2.54
CA ALA A 980 10.04 -35.51 3.42
C ALA A 980 11.22 -34.77 2.77
N LEU A 981 11.78 -33.77 3.45
CA LEU A 981 12.83 -32.87 2.96
C LEU A 981 14.06 -32.92 3.87
N GLN A 982 15.26 -33.01 3.29
CA GLN A 982 16.51 -33.15 4.06
C GLN A 982 17.07 -31.80 4.49
N TRP A 983 16.81 -30.76 3.68
CA TRP A 983 17.10 -29.37 3.99
C TRP A 983 16.03 -28.73 4.88
N HIS A 984 16.32 -27.55 5.43
CA HIS A 984 15.46 -26.86 6.38
C HIS A 984 14.69 -25.71 5.72
N PRO A 985 13.38 -25.84 5.46
CA PRO A 985 12.59 -24.81 4.81
C PRO A 985 12.42 -23.55 5.68
N GLU A 986 12.48 -23.70 7.00
CA GLU A 986 12.34 -22.62 7.96
C GLU A 986 13.63 -21.79 8.15
N ARG A 987 14.76 -22.28 7.64
CA ARG A 987 16.06 -21.62 7.77
C ARG A 987 16.37 -20.72 6.59
N LYS A 988 17.40 -19.88 6.79
CA LYS A 988 17.87 -18.96 5.76
C LYS A 988 18.52 -19.74 4.62
N PHE A 989 18.24 -19.29 3.41
CA PHE A 989 18.90 -19.69 2.17
C PHE A 989 19.84 -18.57 1.71
N GLU A 990 20.80 -18.89 0.84
CA GLU A 990 21.69 -17.91 0.22
C GLU A 990 20.95 -17.00 -0.77
N THR A 991 19.86 -17.50 -1.37
CA THR A 991 19.05 -16.75 -2.34
C THR A 991 17.56 -16.78 -1.98
N ALA A 992 16.86 -15.69 -2.30
CA ALA A 992 15.39 -15.63 -2.14
C ALA A 992 14.69 -16.63 -3.06
N GLU A 993 15.27 -16.92 -4.23
CA GLU A 993 14.75 -17.92 -5.17
C GLU A 993 14.72 -19.32 -4.54
N ALA A 994 15.80 -19.74 -3.87
CA ALA A 994 15.85 -21.03 -3.18
C ALA A 994 14.78 -21.17 -2.08
N GLN A 995 14.54 -20.09 -1.33
CA GLN A 995 13.48 -20.04 -0.32
C GLN A 995 12.09 -20.15 -0.96
N ASP A 996 11.84 -19.40 -2.05
CA ASP A 996 10.58 -19.41 -2.77
C ASP A 996 10.29 -20.78 -3.40
N GLU A 997 11.31 -21.42 -4.00
CA GLU A 997 11.19 -22.78 -4.55
C GLU A 997 10.86 -23.81 -3.47
N THR A 998 11.54 -23.76 -2.33
CA THR A 998 11.24 -24.63 -1.19
C THR A 998 9.80 -24.42 -0.69
N ARG A 999 9.35 -23.16 -0.60
CA ARG A 999 7.97 -22.82 -0.23
C ARG A 999 6.97 -23.39 -1.24
N LYS A 1000 7.22 -23.24 -2.55
CA LYS A 1000 6.34 -23.76 -3.62
C LYS A 1000 6.17 -25.28 -3.51
N ILE A 1001 7.24 -26.03 -3.25
CA ILE A 1001 7.17 -27.49 -3.08
C ILE A 1001 6.19 -27.86 -1.96
N ILE A 1002 6.31 -27.20 -0.81
CA ILE A 1002 5.44 -27.46 0.36
C ILE A 1002 4.00 -27.01 0.08
N VAL A 1003 3.80 -25.84 -0.53
CA VAL A 1003 2.46 -25.33 -0.89
C VAL A 1003 1.76 -26.24 -1.90
N ASN A 1004 2.46 -26.72 -2.94
CA ASN A 1004 1.91 -27.66 -3.92
C ASN A 1004 1.50 -28.99 -3.26
N PHE A 1005 2.30 -29.47 -2.31
CA PHE A 1005 1.96 -30.65 -1.52
C PHE A 1005 0.72 -30.43 -0.64
N ILE A 1006 0.63 -29.29 0.02
CA ILE A 1006 -0.56 -28.91 0.80
C ILE A 1006 -1.80 -28.84 -0.11
N GLN A 1007 -1.70 -28.17 -1.26
CA GLN A 1007 -2.79 -28.00 -2.22
C GLN A 1007 -3.35 -29.31 -2.76
N SER A 1008 -2.49 -30.31 -2.94
CA SER A 1008 -2.91 -31.62 -3.44
C SER A 1008 -3.66 -32.46 -2.40
N HIS A 1009 -3.50 -32.15 -1.10
CA HIS A 1009 -3.94 -33.03 -0.03
C HIS A 1009 -4.89 -32.39 0.99
N ILE A 1010 -4.89 -31.07 1.11
CA ILE A 1010 -5.70 -30.27 2.04
C ILE A 1010 -6.66 -29.43 1.19
N ARG A 1011 -7.96 -29.62 1.41
CA ARG A 1011 -9.04 -28.95 0.65
C ARG A 1011 -9.58 -27.74 1.39
#